data_AF-A0A941D6T7-F1
#
_entry.id   AF-A0A941D6T7-F1
#
_cell.length_a   1.000
_cell.length_b   1.000
_cell.length_c   1.000
_cell.angle_alpha   90.00
_cell.angle_beta   90.00
_cell.angle_gamma   90.00
#
_symmetry.space_group_name_H-M   'P 1'
#
loop_
_entity.id
_entity.type
_entity.pdbx_description
1 polymer ?
#
loop_
_entity_poly.entity_id
_entity_poly.type
_entity_poly.pdbx_seq_one_letter_code
_entity_poly.pdbx_strand_id
1 'polypeptide(L)'
;MRLKARPDLHHAPLPDGVYVSSGTGEFALSGWSGFADLLGRCLPLLGRGADEDELVTAIGTEKARPAVRHLVGQLEAHDMVLRLDALGTEEPDGEDRARHAELLAYLECRSSEPYAAFEEILSARVLLVGPDAALTVAGSALRELGISGDVEDTGGRDHDVAVTVLPRDRVGEIPPRARRVLPVVVGERAALVGPLVHDLHGWRRWRSLVERTLDRDGPGLDEAAGTAVAVSSAVHLLLQDLASVAGPDAYVVAGETLAVQALDLPRETGHDGDETTLDDADDEDHDADLGGWLVRLTDPWVGPAEPLDEDTLPQMPVALRRVRTPDGGVVVADGPDQRTAAAAAVLAVSRRLCGGGSAGASTLRWLLDGALRALADRAVGTSGVAVGGGDDARLAAALEAAGASPRLTAAHVPGLTWVLVRCALPDGRSTTAWGPDMGTATRDALSRAVAVHTLRGHGSALLGAPGTAALRDATPEQASALAEEIRGWLVARGFRLVGRRHPADPHVGAGPVHHGRVRLVESHEAARGPEDRRTGLQTLTALLTARTGADPVVTSGWEHDVLEEAVTRSRTSGRPLVPVRTGADAVVVGPLWSAASAAGCPACAETRRRTVLDHVLGVDLRQPATPAGPAPASLLDLAATTLRGTSPPREGEVLVVGADGVSRHHVLRHPTCPWCAPTPGSDAPQGLDLLDAPVDPEDPTRVAAGTPLLDADRLAAAVDDRYGPVRGILREEAVPYAMSMAVLAGGPVMGHGRALSFDRTRSVAVLEAYERLAGFPYEAPVVTDRTYREVAADAVDPLRLGRYSPAQLAHPSSKVEAYHPDLPLDWAWGVDLASGRARLVPAEVGFYQYDHAFKRDLRASRSAPPEQRRRVFLESSSGCALGSTLAEAVVHALFEVAERDAFLLAWHRGDPLPEVPARELADPVVDALVALVESRGLDVHFLRATQDVDLPVVWVLAVSRDGTFPASFTSAGSGADPVSAARSGLREVAQLATMPLDWDEDDARALVADSWRVRELEDHVRWSSAPEALERVTSVLGGPQVSLAEAFPGWPARLRPHDGSIRTTLGLVAGAFADAGLGEVVVVDQSTREHRDQELHVVKTVVPGTVPMVFGQAHQRLLGIPRLEAALAGRDPAAHPHDPHPFP
;
A
#
# COMPACT_ATOMS: atom_id res chain seq x y z
N MET A 1 -30.17 -18.33 -34.14
CA MET A 1 -30.14 -17.56 -32.88
C MET A 1 -31.04 -18.27 -31.91
N ARG A 2 -30.44 -19.08 -31.04
CA ARG A 2 -31.16 -19.85 -30.03
C ARG A 2 -31.32 -19.02 -28.76
N LEU A 3 -32.55 -18.94 -28.26
CA LEU A 3 -32.94 -18.09 -27.15
C LEU A 3 -33.48 -18.91 -26.00
N LYS A 4 -33.11 -18.53 -24.77
CA LYS A 4 -33.61 -19.15 -23.54
C LYS A 4 -34.29 -18.11 -22.66
N ALA A 5 -35.50 -18.38 -22.16
CA ALA A 5 -36.16 -17.50 -21.19
C ALA A 5 -35.40 -17.53 -19.85
N ARG A 6 -35.21 -16.37 -19.24
CA ARG A 6 -34.68 -16.29 -17.87
C ARG A 6 -35.68 -16.90 -16.87
N PRO A 7 -35.20 -17.50 -15.77
CA PRO A 7 -36.06 -17.98 -14.67
C PRO A 7 -36.97 -16.88 -14.09
N ASP A 8 -38.07 -17.28 -13.45
CA ASP A 8 -39.06 -16.39 -12.80
C ASP A 8 -39.83 -15.44 -13.74
N LEU A 9 -39.86 -15.73 -15.04
CA LEU A 9 -40.72 -15.01 -15.98
C LEU A 9 -42.20 -15.39 -15.74
N HIS A 10 -42.94 -14.44 -15.20
CA HIS A 10 -44.38 -14.51 -14.99
C HIS A 10 -45.11 -13.65 -16.02
N HIS A 11 -46.31 -14.09 -16.41
CA HIS A 11 -47.17 -13.29 -17.27
C HIS A 11 -48.62 -13.32 -16.79
N ALA A 12 -49.30 -12.20 -16.99
CA ALA A 12 -50.72 -12.05 -16.70
C ALA A 12 -51.44 -11.44 -17.91
N PRO A 13 -52.58 -12.00 -18.34
CA PRO A 13 -53.34 -11.45 -19.46
C PRO A 13 -53.92 -10.08 -19.12
N LEU A 14 -53.82 -9.13 -20.06
CA LEU A 14 -54.49 -7.83 -20.02
C LEU A 14 -55.62 -7.79 -21.06
N PRO A 15 -56.64 -6.93 -20.91
CA PRO A 15 -57.75 -6.85 -21.86
C PRO A 15 -57.36 -6.71 -23.34
N ASP A 16 -56.26 -6.01 -23.62
CA ASP A 16 -55.69 -5.83 -24.97
C ASP A 16 -54.19 -6.18 -25.02
N GLY A 17 -53.74 -7.19 -24.26
CA GLY A 17 -52.32 -7.46 -24.18
C GLY A 17 -51.85 -8.49 -23.15
N VAL A 18 -50.59 -8.38 -22.73
CA VAL A 18 -49.98 -9.19 -21.68
C VAL A 18 -49.04 -8.33 -20.84
N TYR A 19 -49.15 -8.48 -19.52
CA TYR A 19 -48.15 -7.97 -18.57
C TYR A 19 -47.15 -9.08 -18.30
N VAL A 20 -45.86 -8.75 -18.34
CA VAL A 20 -44.75 -9.66 -18.10
C VAL A 20 -43.88 -9.08 -17.00
N SER A 21 -43.52 -9.91 -16.03
CA SER A 21 -42.65 -9.56 -14.91
C SER A 21 -41.63 -10.67 -14.71
N SER A 22 -40.41 -10.29 -14.36
CA SER A 22 -39.32 -11.20 -14.00
C SER A 22 -38.37 -10.54 -13.00
N GLY A 23 -37.31 -11.23 -12.61
CA GLY A 23 -36.26 -10.69 -11.76
C GLY A 23 -35.47 -9.51 -12.34
N THR A 24 -35.52 -9.28 -13.67
CA THR A 24 -34.80 -8.20 -14.36
C THR A 24 -35.66 -6.97 -14.68
N GLY A 25 -36.99 -7.07 -14.54
CA GLY A 25 -37.90 -5.95 -14.77
C GLY A 25 -39.33 -6.36 -15.07
N GLU A 26 -40.13 -5.37 -15.46
CA GLU A 26 -41.53 -5.54 -15.83
C GLU A 26 -41.89 -4.70 -17.06
N PHE A 27 -42.78 -5.21 -17.90
CA PHE A 27 -43.36 -4.43 -18.99
C PHE A 27 -44.75 -4.95 -19.39
N ALA A 28 -45.50 -4.13 -20.11
CA ALA A 28 -46.79 -4.49 -20.67
C ALA A 28 -46.78 -4.34 -22.19
N LEU A 29 -47.12 -5.42 -22.90
CA LEU A 29 -47.41 -5.37 -24.33
C LEU A 29 -48.90 -5.13 -24.52
N SER A 30 -49.22 -4.13 -25.33
CA SER A 30 -50.60 -3.73 -25.62
C SER A 30 -50.85 -3.69 -27.12
N GLY A 31 -52.13 -3.79 -27.52
CA GLY A 31 -52.56 -3.71 -28.92
C GLY A 31 -52.96 -5.04 -29.57
N TRP A 32 -52.87 -6.17 -28.86
CA TRP A 32 -53.40 -7.45 -29.32
C TRP A 32 -53.65 -8.43 -28.16
N SER A 33 -54.90 -8.84 -27.97
CA SER A 33 -55.30 -9.78 -26.91
C SER A 33 -54.74 -11.20 -27.06
N GLY A 34 -54.20 -11.55 -28.22
CA GLY A 34 -53.56 -12.84 -28.47
C GLY A 34 -52.15 -13.00 -27.90
N PHE A 35 -51.53 -11.92 -27.39
CA PHE A 35 -50.16 -12.00 -26.85
C PHE A 35 -50.03 -12.93 -25.65
N ALA A 36 -51.05 -13.04 -24.80
CA ALA A 36 -51.02 -13.95 -23.64
C ALA A 36 -50.99 -15.43 -24.07
N ASP A 37 -51.81 -15.84 -25.05
CA ASP A 37 -51.79 -17.21 -25.58
C ASP A 37 -50.50 -17.48 -26.37
N LEU A 38 -50.01 -16.49 -27.13
CA LEU A 38 -48.74 -16.58 -27.85
C LEU A 38 -47.57 -16.84 -26.89
N LEU A 39 -47.45 -16.02 -25.84
CA LEU A 39 -46.40 -16.17 -24.82
C LEU A 39 -46.54 -17.50 -24.08
N GLY A 40 -47.76 -17.90 -23.68
CA GLY A 40 -48.01 -19.17 -23.00
C GLY A 40 -47.57 -20.41 -23.81
N ARG A 41 -47.66 -20.36 -25.15
CA ARG A 41 -47.19 -21.44 -26.04
C ARG A 41 -45.67 -21.39 -26.30
N CYS A 42 -45.09 -20.19 -26.35
CA CYS A 42 -43.66 -20.01 -26.60
C CYS A 42 -42.81 -20.31 -25.35
N LEU A 43 -43.32 -19.99 -24.16
CA LEU A 43 -42.55 -20.07 -22.91
C LEU A 43 -41.98 -21.47 -22.60
N PRO A 44 -42.71 -22.59 -22.78
CA PRO A 44 -42.16 -23.94 -22.56
C PRO A 44 -41.03 -24.35 -23.52
N LEU A 45 -40.94 -23.70 -24.68
CA LEU A 45 -39.88 -23.91 -25.67
C LEU A 45 -38.70 -23.00 -25.38
N LEU A 46 -38.96 -21.73 -25.10
CA LEU A 46 -37.95 -20.79 -24.62
C LEU A 46 -37.30 -21.28 -23.31
N GLY A 47 -38.01 -21.99 -22.44
CA GLY A 47 -37.42 -22.59 -21.23
C GLY A 47 -36.35 -23.66 -21.51
N ARG A 48 -36.31 -24.24 -22.71
CA ARG A 48 -35.35 -25.30 -23.13
C ARG A 48 -34.35 -24.84 -24.19
N GLY A 49 -34.34 -23.55 -24.52
CA GLY A 49 -33.53 -23.01 -25.61
C GLY A 49 -34.14 -23.33 -26.97
N ALA A 50 -34.78 -22.34 -27.59
CA ALA A 50 -35.47 -22.48 -28.88
C ALA A 50 -35.05 -21.40 -29.89
N ASP A 51 -35.06 -21.74 -31.18
CA ASP A 51 -34.93 -20.75 -32.25
C ASP A 51 -36.29 -20.24 -32.77
N GLU A 52 -36.27 -19.20 -33.61
CA GLU A 52 -37.48 -18.60 -34.16
C GLU A 52 -38.36 -19.61 -34.93
N ASP A 53 -37.75 -20.57 -35.63
CA ASP A 53 -38.48 -21.55 -36.45
C ASP A 53 -39.19 -22.58 -35.59
N GLU A 54 -38.58 -23.01 -34.47
CA GLU A 54 -39.20 -23.87 -33.48
C GLU A 54 -40.40 -23.19 -32.80
N LEU A 55 -40.28 -21.91 -32.46
CA LEU A 55 -41.38 -21.13 -31.87
C LEU A 55 -42.55 -20.96 -32.85
N VAL A 56 -42.28 -20.61 -34.11
CA VAL A 56 -43.31 -20.46 -35.15
C VAL A 56 -44.01 -21.81 -35.43
N THR A 57 -43.24 -22.90 -35.43
CA THR A 57 -43.77 -24.27 -35.62
C THR A 57 -44.74 -24.66 -34.51
N ALA A 58 -44.45 -24.28 -33.26
CA ALA A 58 -45.30 -24.57 -32.11
C ALA A 58 -46.64 -23.83 -32.12
N ILE A 59 -46.69 -22.66 -32.76
CA ILE A 59 -47.94 -21.92 -33.00
C ILE A 59 -48.75 -22.56 -34.13
N GLY A 60 -48.11 -23.33 -35.01
CA GLY A 60 -48.77 -24.09 -36.08
C GLY A 60 -49.08 -23.26 -37.33
N THR A 61 -48.55 -22.04 -37.46
CA THR A 61 -48.70 -21.22 -38.68
C THR A 61 -47.57 -20.23 -38.89
N GLU A 62 -47.05 -20.20 -40.11
CA GLU A 62 -46.01 -19.25 -40.56
C GLU A 62 -46.45 -17.78 -40.46
N LYS A 63 -47.76 -17.52 -40.47
CA LYS A 63 -48.31 -16.16 -40.30
C LYS A 63 -48.02 -15.55 -38.93
N ALA A 64 -47.65 -16.35 -37.93
CA ALA A 64 -47.35 -15.88 -36.58
C ALA A 64 -45.96 -15.27 -36.45
N ARG A 65 -45.05 -15.46 -37.41
CA ARG A 65 -43.65 -15.03 -37.35
C ARG A 65 -43.44 -13.55 -36.97
N PRO A 66 -44.18 -12.56 -37.51
CA PRO A 66 -44.02 -11.17 -37.09
C PRO A 66 -44.39 -10.94 -35.61
N ALA A 67 -45.42 -11.64 -35.10
CA ALA A 67 -45.84 -11.53 -33.71
C ALA A 67 -44.84 -12.23 -32.77
N VAL A 68 -44.29 -13.38 -33.18
CA VAL A 68 -43.20 -14.07 -32.46
C VAL A 68 -41.96 -13.17 -32.38
N ARG A 69 -41.52 -12.56 -33.50
CA ARG A 69 -40.40 -11.61 -33.51
C ARG A 69 -40.61 -10.41 -32.63
N HIS A 70 -41.82 -9.84 -32.64
CA HIS A 70 -42.15 -8.70 -31.80
C HIS A 70 -42.10 -9.07 -30.32
N LEU A 71 -42.70 -10.20 -29.92
CA LEU A 71 -42.66 -10.70 -28.56
C LEU A 71 -41.22 -10.97 -28.09
N VAL A 72 -40.43 -11.69 -28.89
CA VAL A 72 -39.02 -11.99 -28.60
C VAL A 72 -38.19 -10.72 -28.48
N GLY A 73 -38.33 -9.77 -29.40
CA GLY A 73 -37.59 -8.51 -29.34
C GLY A 73 -37.94 -7.66 -28.11
N GLN A 74 -39.16 -7.79 -27.58
CA GLN A 74 -39.57 -7.11 -26.35
C GLN A 74 -39.01 -7.80 -25.11
N LEU A 75 -38.93 -9.13 -25.10
CA LEU A 75 -38.24 -9.87 -24.04
C LEU A 75 -36.74 -9.55 -24.02
N GLU A 76 -36.10 -9.43 -25.18
CA GLU A 76 -34.68 -9.03 -25.28
C GLU A 76 -34.44 -7.60 -24.80
N ALA A 77 -35.32 -6.65 -25.18
CA ALA A 77 -35.18 -5.24 -24.79
C ALA A 77 -35.29 -5.01 -23.28
N HIS A 78 -35.92 -5.93 -22.54
CA HIS A 78 -36.07 -5.88 -21.09
C HIS A 78 -35.23 -6.95 -20.37
N ASP A 79 -34.22 -7.51 -21.04
CA ASP A 79 -33.29 -8.50 -20.49
C ASP A 79 -33.98 -9.72 -19.85
N MET A 80 -35.02 -10.26 -20.50
CA MET A 80 -35.79 -11.43 -20.01
C MET A 80 -35.45 -12.74 -20.73
N VAL A 81 -34.51 -12.72 -21.68
CA VAL A 81 -34.03 -13.89 -22.43
C VAL A 81 -32.51 -13.84 -22.61
N LEU A 82 -31.87 -15.01 -22.61
CA LEU A 82 -30.46 -15.23 -22.89
C LEU A 82 -30.25 -15.62 -24.35
N ARG A 83 -29.24 -15.05 -25.00
CA ARG A 83 -28.78 -15.45 -26.34
C ARG A 83 -27.71 -16.53 -26.22
N LEU A 84 -28.12 -17.80 -26.31
CA LEU A 84 -27.20 -18.92 -26.11
C LEU A 84 -26.03 -18.90 -27.10
N ASP A 85 -26.28 -18.50 -28.36
CA ASP A 85 -25.25 -18.44 -29.40
C ASP A 85 -24.23 -17.30 -29.21
N ALA A 86 -24.48 -16.36 -28.28
CA ALA A 86 -23.63 -15.21 -28.01
C ALA A 86 -22.85 -15.32 -26.69
N LEU A 87 -23.12 -16.34 -25.88
CA LEU A 87 -22.42 -16.60 -24.62
C LEU A 87 -21.01 -17.13 -24.90
N GLY A 88 -20.04 -16.74 -24.06
CA GLY A 88 -18.66 -17.21 -24.18
C GLY A 88 -18.44 -18.66 -23.74
N THR A 89 -19.42 -19.24 -23.04
CA THR A 89 -19.34 -20.56 -22.38
C THR A 89 -20.61 -21.36 -22.67
N GLU A 90 -20.48 -22.68 -22.87
CA GLU A 90 -21.61 -23.57 -23.15
C GLU A 90 -22.50 -23.82 -21.92
N GLU A 91 -23.73 -24.28 -22.16
CA GLU A 91 -24.66 -24.61 -21.08
C GLU A 91 -24.18 -25.86 -20.29
N PRO A 92 -24.20 -25.84 -18.94
CA PRO A 92 -23.85 -27.00 -18.13
C PRO A 92 -24.70 -28.23 -18.45
N ASP A 93 -24.11 -29.42 -18.28
CA ASP A 93 -24.79 -30.67 -18.60
C ASP A 93 -25.98 -30.97 -17.65
N GLY A 94 -26.74 -32.02 -17.98
CA GLY A 94 -27.95 -32.36 -17.23
C GLY A 94 -27.71 -32.81 -15.79
N GLU A 95 -26.51 -33.28 -15.45
CA GLU A 95 -26.13 -33.71 -14.09
C GLU A 95 -25.76 -32.49 -13.25
N ASP A 96 -24.91 -31.60 -13.76
CA ASP A 96 -24.52 -30.35 -13.09
C ASP A 96 -25.72 -29.41 -12.91
N ARG A 97 -26.59 -29.31 -13.91
CA ARG A 97 -27.83 -28.53 -13.81
C ARG A 97 -28.79 -29.05 -12.74
N ALA A 98 -28.87 -30.36 -12.55
CA ALA A 98 -29.68 -30.95 -11.48
C ALA A 98 -29.05 -30.73 -10.10
N ARG A 99 -27.71 -30.80 -10.01
CA ARG A 99 -26.95 -30.64 -8.78
C ARG A 99 -26.93 -29.20 -8.27
N HIS A 100 -26.87 -28.20 -9.16
CA HIS A 100 -26.75 -26.78 -8.84
C HIS A 100 -27.94 -25.95 -9.33
N ALA A 101 -29.14 -26.53 -9.30
CA ALA A 101 -30.35 -25.94 -9.89
C ALA A 101 -30.66 -24.52 -9.37
N GLU A 102 -30.47 -24.27 -8.07
CA GLU A 102 -30.76 -22.98 -7.45
C GLU A 102 -29.73 -21.89 -7.84
N LEU A 103 -28.43 -22.23 -7.84
CA LEU A 103 -27.37 -21.31 -8.27
C LEU A 103 -27.52 -20.95 -9.76
N LEU A 104 -27.75 -21.95 -10.62
CA LEU A 104 -27.96 -21.71 -12.04
C LEU A 104 -29.23 -20.89 -12.29
N ALA A 105 -30.32 -21.12 -11.54
CA ALA A 105 -31.51 -20.30 -11.64
C ALA A 105 -31.22 -18.83 -11.25
N TYR A 106 -30.45 -18.61 -10.19
CA TYR A 106 -30.02 -17.27 -9.79
C TYR A 106 -29.17 -16.59 -10.87
N LEU A 107 -28.16 -17.28 -11.41
CA LEU A 107 -27.23 -16.73 -12.41
C LEU A 107 -27.95 -16.47 -13.74
N GLU A 108 -28.74 -17.43 -14.23
CA GLU A 108 -29.56 -17.26 -15.44
C GLU A 108 -30.59 -16.13 -15.28
N CYS A 109 -30.99 -15.79 -14.05
CA CYS A 109 -31.86 -14.66 -13.76
C CYS A 109 -31.11 -13.33 -13.74
N ARG A 110 -29.88 -13.26 -13.20
CA ARG A 110 -29.21 -11.97 -12.88
C ARG A 110 -27.93 -11.64 -13.63
N SER A 111 -27.24 -12.62 -14.20
CA SER A 111 -25.97 -12.40 -14.91
C SER A 111 -26.19 -12.30 -16.42
N SER A 112 -25.38 -11.47 -17.09
CA SER A 112 -25.31 -11.42 -18.55
C SER A 112 -24.55 -12.62 -19.14
N GLU A 113 -23.64 -13.22 -18.37
CA GLU A 113 -22.81 -14.37 -18.75
C GLU A 113 -22.97 -15.50 -17.70
N PRO A 114 -24.17 -16.09 -17.56
CA PRO A 114 -24.52 -16.95 -16.43
C PRO A 114 -23.69 -18.24 -16.36
N TYR A 115 -23.25 -18.78 -17.49
CA TYR A 115 -22.46 -20.02 -17.53
C TYR A 115 -20.97 -19.76 -17.28
N ALA A 116 -20.44 -18.64 -17.74
CA ALA A 116 -19.09 -18.21 -17.37
C ALA A 116 -19.01 -17.89 -15.86
N ALA A 117 -20.02 -17.18 -15.32
CA ALA A 117 -20.14 -16.94 -13.89
C ALA A 117 -20.29 -18.24 -13.08
N PHE A 118 -21.02 -19.22 -13.62
CA PHE A 118 -21.16 -20.54 -12.99
C PHE A 118 -19.83 -21.28 -12.90
N GLU A 119 -19.05 -21.31 -13.99
CA GLU A 119 -17.68 -21.86 -13.99
C GLU A 119 -16.75 -21.07 -13.06
N GLU A 120 -16.82 -19.74 -13.05
CA GLU A 120 -16.03 -18.89 -12.16
C GLU A 120 -16.36 -19.17 -10.69
N ILE A 121 -17.64 -19.27 -10.33
CA ILE A 121 -18.07 -19.55 -8.96
C ILE A 121 -17.65 -20.95 -8.50
N LEU A 122 -17.80 -21.98 -9.35
CA LEU A 122 -17.40 -23.34 -9.00
C LEU A 122 -15.87 -23.54 -8.99
N SER A 123 -15.13 -22.71 -9.72
CA SER A 123 -13.67 -22.73 -9.72
C SER A 123 -13.04 -21.79 -8.67
N ALA A 124 -13.82 -20.89 -8.09
CA ALA A 124 -13.36 -19.92 -7.11
C ALA A 124 -12.88 -20.61 -5.84
N ARG A 125 -11.64 -20.31 -5.44
CA ARG A 125 -11.09 -20.75 -4.16
C ARG A 125 -11.26 -19.66 -3.11
N VAL A 126 -12.06 -19.98 -2.08
CA VAL A 126 -12.46 -19.02 -1.04
C VAL A 126 -11.80 -19.40 0.28
N LEU A 127 -10.98 -18.50 0.82
CA LEU A 127 -10.42 -18.63 2.16
C LEU A 127 -11.39 -18.03 3.19
N LEU A 128 -11.71 -18.77 4.24
CA LEU A 128 -12.49 -18.30 5.38
C LEU A 128 -11.57 -18.10 6.58
N VAL A 129 -11.50 -16.87 7.11
CA VAL A 129 -10.67 -16.53 8.28
C VAL A 129 -11.55 -15.92 9.36
N GLY A 130 -11.47 -16.40 10.61
CA GLY A 130 -12.27 -15.87 11.71
C GLY A 130 -12.60 -16.90 12.78
N PRO A 131 -13.48 -16.59 13.75
CA PRO A 131 -13.84 -17.52 14.82
C PRO A 131 -14.69 -18.71 14.33
N ASP A 132 -14.52 -19.89 14.95
CA ASP A 132 -15.18 -21.16 14.56
C ASP A 132 -16.68 -21.07 14.28
N ALA A 133 -17.40 -20.30 15.11
CA ALA A 133 -18.84 -20.11 14.94
C ALA A 133 -19.18 -19.40 13.63
N ALA A 134 -18.37 -18.41 13.23
CA ALA A 134 -18.51 -17.69 11.98
C ALA A 134 -18.11 -18.55 10.78
N LEU A 135 -17.01 -19.28 10.91
CA LEU A 135 -16.49 -20.20 9.89
C LEU A 135 -17.48 -21.32 9.57
N THR A 136 -18.14 -21.87 10.59
CA THR A 136 -19.17 -22.90 10.42
C THR A 136 -20.34 -22.40 9.58
N VAL A 137 -20.80 -21.18 9.83
CA VAL A 137 -21.89 -20.56 9.06
C VAL A 137 -21.44 -20.27 7.63
N ALA A 138 -20.26 -19.67 7.45
CA ALA A 138 -19.69 -19.36 6.14
C ALA A 138 -19.50 -20.62 5.28
N GLY A 139 -18.88 -21.65 5.86
CA GLY A 139 -18.63 -22.92 5.18
C GLY A 139 -19.92 -23.66 4.84
N SER A 140 -20.97 -23.56 5.67
CA SER A 140 -22.28 -24.13 5.32
C SER A 140 -22.91 -23.43 4.12
N ALA A 141 -22.90 -22.09 4.11
CA ALA A 141 -23.45 -21.30 3.01
C ALA A 141 -22.69 -21.51 1.69
N LEU A 142 -21.35 -21.60 1.73
CA LEU A 142 -20.55 -21.91 0.54
C LEU A 142 -20.81 -23.32 0.00
N ARG A 143 -20.95 -24.32 0.88
CA ARG A 143 -21.28 -25.70 0.47
C ARG A 143 -22.66 -25.82 -0.19
N GLU A 144 -23.65 -25.05 0.26
CA GLU A 144 -24.97 -24.98 -0.38
C GLU A 144 -24.88 -24.42 -1.81
N LEU A 145 -23.93 -23.51 -2.06
CA LEU A 145 -23.64 -22.98 -3.40
C LEU A 145 -22.73 -23.90 -4.24
N GLY A 146 -22.21 -24.99 -3.67
CA GLY A 146 -21.26 -25.88 -4.34
C GLY A 146 -19.83 -25.37 -4.39
N ILE A 147 -19.51 -24.32 -3.63
CA ILE A 147 -18.17 -23.71 -3.55
C ILE A 147 -17.37 -24.41 -2.46
N SER A 148 -16.14 -24.80 -2.75
CA SER A 148 -15.18 -25.23 -1.73
C SER A 148 -14.65 -24.00 -0.98
N GLY A 149 -15.08 -23.86 0.28
CA GLY A 149 -14.51 -22.90 1.22
C GLY A 149 -13.48 -23.57 2.11
N ASP A 150 -12.23 -23.12 2.02
CA ASP A 150 -11.14 -23.57 2.87
C ASP A 150 -11.17 -22.74 4.17
N VAL A 151 -11.15 -23.41 5.32
CA VAL A 151 -11.21 -22.75 6.64
C VAL A 151 -9.80 -22.61 7.19
N GLU A 152 -9.45 -21.39 7.58
CA GLU A 152 -8.25 -20.96 8.33
C GLU A 152 -6.91 -21.50 7.81
N ASP A 153 -6.16 -20.58 7.17
CA ASP A 153 -4.77 -20.68 6.68
C ASP A 153 -4.23 -22.09 6.39
N THR A 154 -5.03 -22.82 5.62
CA THR A 154 -4.69 -24.11 5.07
C THR A 154 -4.01 -23.89 3.73
N GLY A 155 -2.71 -23.65 3.73
CA GLY A 155 -1.92 -24.14 2.60
C GLY A 155 -0.91 -23.28 1.84
N GLY A 156 -0.98 -21.96 1.91
CA GLY A 156 -0.10 -21.15 1.08
C GLY A 156 -0.46 -21.26 -0.41
N ARG A 157 -1.68 -21.75 -0.68
CA ARG A 157 -2.35 -21.65 -1.97
C ARG A 157 -2.74 -20.20 -2.19
N ASP A 158 -2.50 -19.67 -3.39
CA ASP A 158 -3.14 -18.43 -3.81
C ASP A 158 -4.65 -18.62 -3.77
N HIS A 159 -5.36 -17.87 -2.94
CA HIS A 159 -6.83 -17.85 -2.94
C HIS A 159 -7.33 -16.68 -3.80
N ASP A 160 -8.41 -16.92 -4.54
CA ASP A 160 -8.98 -15.90 -5.40
C ASP A 160 -9.66 -14.81 -4.54
N VAL A 161 -10.32 -15.22 -3.45
CA VAL A 161 -10.94 -14.32 -2.47
C VAL A 161 -10.77 -14.85 -1.04
N ALA A 162 -10.59 -13.95 -0.07
CA ALA A 162 -10.66 -14.27 1.36
C ALA A 162 -11.85 -13.56 2.02
N VAL A 163 -12.69 -14.29 2.76
CA VAL A 163 -13.73 -13.73 3.64
C VAL A 163 -13.18 -13.71 5.08
N THR A 164 -12.94 -12.53 5.63
CA THR A 164 -12.26 -12.37 6.93
C THR A 164 -13.20 -11.81 7.99
N VAL A 165 -13.63 -12.64 8.93
CA VAL A 165 -14.43 -12.25 10.10
C VAL A 165 -13.50 -11.90 11.24
N LEU A 166 -13.24 -10.60 11.42
CA LEU A 166 -12.29 -10.06 12.38
C LEU A 166 -13.00 -9.42 13.57
N PRO A 167 -12.48 -9.62 14.80
CA PRO A 167 -12.88 -8.77 15.91
C PRO A 167 -12.39 -7.34 15.68
N ARG A 168 -13.08 -6.38 16.28
CA ARG A 168 -12.89 -4.94 16.04
C ARG A 168 -11.45 -4.45 16.28
N ASP A 169 -10.76 -5.00 17.25
CA ASP A 169 -9.38 -4.66 17.61
C ASP A 169 -8.33 -5.15 16.60
N ARG A 170 -8.69 -6.14 15.75
CA ARG A 170 -7.80 -6.73 14.74
C ARG A 170 -7.99 -6.17 13.33
N VAL A 171 -8.85 -5.16 13.16
CA VAL A 171 -9.15 -4.50 11.88
C VAL A 171 -7.93 -3.80 11.26
N GLY A 172 -6.91 -3.50 12.08
CA GLY A 172 -5.65 -2.91 11.63
C GLY A 172 -4.63 -3.91 11.07
N GLU A 173 -4.87 -5.22 11.20
CA GLU A 173 -3.95 -6.27 10.76
C GLU A 173 -3.90 -6.35 9.23
N ILE A 174 -2.77 -6.83 8.70
CA ILE A 174 -2.58 -7.02 7.27
C ILE A 174 -3.44 -8.21 6.85
N PRO A 175 -4.24 -8.08 5.77
CA PRO A 175 -5.12 -9.16 5.36
C PRO A 175 -4.33 -10.41 4.90
N PRO A 176 -4.96 -11.59 4.91
CA PRO A 176 -4.37 -12.82 4.38
C PRO A 176 -3.99 -12.69 2.90
N ARG A 177 -3.08 -13.55 2.41
CA ARG A 177 -2.60 -13.59 1.01
C ARG A 177 -3.74 -14.02 0.06
N ALA A 178 -4.61 -13.08 -0.32
CA ALA A 178 -5.66 -13.27 -1.32
C ALA A 178 -5.69 -12.11 -2.32
N ARG A 179 -6.07 -12.38 -3.57
CA ARG A 179 -6.19 -11.35 -4.61
C ARG A 179 -7.27 -10.31 -4.30
N ARG A 180 -8.31 -10.73 -3.57
CA ARG A 180 -9.42 -9.90 -3.11
C ARG A 180 -9.74 -10.28 -1.67
N VAL A 181 -10.08 -9.31 -0.83
CA VAL A 181 -10.40 -9.53 0.58
C VAL A 181 -11.77 -8.94 0.86
N LEU A 182 -12.67 -9.75 1.38
CA LEU A 182 -14.00 -9.38 1.82
C LEU A 182 -14.04 -9.37 3.36
N PRO A 183 -13.83 -8.20 3.98
CA PRO A 183 -13.76 -8.12 5.43
C PRO A 183 -15.15 -8.07 6.07
N VAL A 184 -15.27 -8.69 7.23
CA VAL A 184 -16.45 -8.69 8.10
C VAL A 184 -15.96 -8.35 9.50
N VAL A 185 -16.55 -7.33 10.12
CA VAL A 185 -16.21 -6.96 11.50
C VAL A 185 -17.46 -6.94 12.33
N VAL A 186 -17.42 -7.66 13.44
CA VAL A 186 -18.52 -7.73 14.40
C VAL A 186 -18.14 -6.86 15.61
N GLY A 187 -18.89 -5.80 15.82
CA GLY A 187 -18.81 -4.96 17.02
C GLY A 187 -19.96 -5.23 17.99
N GLU A 188 -19.91 -4.58 19.16
CA GLU A 188 -20.91 -4.77 20.22
C GLU A 188 -22.34 -4.34 19.84
N ARG A 189 -22.49 -3.48 18.82
CA ARG A 189 -23.77 -2.84 18.44
C ARG A 189 -24.18 -3.04 16.99
N ALA A 190 -23.21 -3.32 16.13
CA ALA A 190 -23.41 -3.56 14.71
C ALA A 190 -22.28 -4.45 14.18
N ALA A 191 -22.56 -5.16 13.08
CA ALA A 191 -21.56 -5.81 12.27
C ALA A 191 -21.52 -5.16 10.88
N LEU A 192 -20.32 -5.03 10.32
CA LEU A 192 -20.08 -4.41 9.01
C LEU A 192 -19.43 -5.44 8.07
N VAL A 193 -19.93 -5.53 6.84
CA VAL A 193 -19.56 -6.51 5.83
C VAL A 193 -19.15 -5.78 4.55
N GLY A 194 -17.94 -6.01 4.05
CA GLY A 194 -17.41 -5.34 2.85
C GLY A 194 -17.05 -3.86 3.07
N PRO A 195 -16.48 -3.16 2.07
CA PRO A 195 -16.43 -3.55 0.67
C PRO A 195 -15.31 -4.54 0.35
N LEU A 196 -15.39 -5.13 -0.84
CA LEU A 196 -14.30 -5.93 -1.38
C LEU A 196 -13.05 -5.06 -1.57
N VAL A 197 -11.94 -5.49 -0.98
CA VAL A 197 -10.67 -4.76 -0.97
C VAL A 197 -9.67 -5.46 -1.88
N HIS A 198 -9.04 -4.68 -2.75
CA HIS A 198 -8.07 -5.17 -3.74
C HIS A 198 -6.64 -4.66 -3.51
N ASP A 199 -6.47 -3.61 -2.70
CA ASP A 199 -5.19 -2.96 -2.47
C ASP A 199 -5.13 -2.27 -1.08
N LEU A 200 -3.96 -1.69 -0.77
CA LEU A 200 -3.73 -0.97 0.49
C LEU A 200 -4.55 0.33 0.61
N HIS A 201 -4.97 0.94 -0.50
CA HIS A 201 -5.81 2.14 -0.46
C HIS A 201 -7.24 1.78 -0.02
N GLY A 202 -7.81 0.73 -0.61
CA GLY A 202 -9.07 0.13 -0.20
C GLY A 202 -9.04 -0.32 1.27
N TRP A 203 -7.91 -0.87 1.75
CA TRP A 203 -7.77 -1.26 3.15
C TRP A 203 -7.79 -0.07 4.12
N ARG A 204 -7.15 1.05 3.78
CA ARG A 204 -7.22 2.28 4.59
C ARG A 204 -8.64 2.86 4.63
N ARG A 205 -9.33 2.82 3.49
CA ARG A 205 -10.73 3.25 3.38
C ARG A 205 -11.63 2.37 4.24
N TRP A 206 -11.46 1.05 4.17
CA TRP A 206 -12.13 0.08 5.03
C TRP A 206 -11.98 0.40 6.52
N ARG A 207 -10.75 0.62 6.99
CA ARG A 207 -10.49 0.99 8.40
C ARG A 207 -11.27 2.23 8.84
N SER A 208 -11.25 3.28 8.01
CA SER A 208 -12.01 4.51 8.30
C SER A 208 -13.52 4.29 8.32
N LEU A 209 -14.04 3.39 7.47
CA LEU A 209 -15.46 3.03 7.47
C LEU A 209 -15.83 2.28 8.75
N VAL A 210 -15.01 1.32 9.19
CA VAL A 210 -15.22 0.57 10.44
C VAL A 210 -15.31 1.49 11.64
N GLU A 211 -14.35 2.42 11.78
CA GLU A 211 -14.36 3.43 12.85
C GLU A 211 -15.66 4.25 12.81
N ARG A 212 -16.06 4.71 11.62
CA ARG A 212 -17.27 5.52 11.45
C ARG A 212 -18.55 4.78 11.80
N THR A 213 -18.67 3.53 11.37
CA THR A 213 -19.90 2.75 11.50
C THR A 213 -20.05 2.13 12.90
N LEU A 214 -18.96 1.59 13.47
CA LEU A 214 -19.03 0.82 14.72
C LEU A 214 -18.94 1.65 16.00
N ASP A 215 -18.51 2.92 15.94
CA ASP A 215 -18.46 3.81 17.11
C ASP A 215 -19.78 4.50 17.47
N ARG A 216 -20.87 4.17 16.77
CA ARG A 216 -22.15 4.84 16.97
C ARG A 216 -22.97 4.28 18.13
N ASP A 217 -23.81 5.16 18.68
CA ASP A 217 -24.75 4.83 19.74
C ASP A 217 -25.95 4.03 19.22
N GLY A 218 -26.31 2.96 19.93
CA GLY A 218 -27.38 2.05 19.53
C GLY A 218 -27.59 0.90 20.51
N PRO A 219 -28.68 0.13 20.35
CA PRO A 219 -28.92 -1.09 21.12
C PRO A 219 -27.80 -2.12 20.85
N GLY A 220 -27.55 -3.00 21.82
CA GLY A 220 -26.55 -4.06 21.67
C GLY A 220 -26.95 -5.07 20.59
N LEU A 221 -25.95 -5.63 19.92
CA LEU A 221 -26.09 -6.73 18.97
C LEU A 221 -25.82 -8.04 19.70
N ASP A 222 -26.70 -9.04 19.54
CA ASP A 222 -26.36 -10.41 19.95
C ASP A 222 -25.22 -10.91 19.06
N GLU A 223 -24.05 -11.14 19.65
CA GLU A 223 -22.82 -11.40 18.92
C GLU A 223 -22.94 -12.65 18.05
N ALA A 224 -23.56 -13.72 18.54
CA ALA A 224 -23.69 -14.98 17.83
C ALA A 224 -24.64 -14.87 16.62
N ALA A 225 -25.84 -14.33 16.84
CA ALA A 225 -26.83 -14.17 15.78
C ALA A 225 -26.41 -13.07 14.78
N GLY A 226 -25.79 -11.99 15.26
CA GLY A 226 -25.24 -10.92 14.43
C GLY A 226 -24.10 -11.41 13.53
N THR A 227 -23.19 -12.21 14.07
CA THR A 227 -22.11 -12.85 13.29
C THR A 227 -22.69 -13.74 12.18
N ALA A 228 -23.68 -14.57 12.49
CA ALA A 228 -24.28 -15.46 11.49
C ALA A 228 -24.92 -14.70 10.33
N VAL A 229 -25.67 -13.62 10.62
CA VAL A 229 -26.30 -12.78 9.59
C VAL A 229 -25.24 -12.00 8.80
N ALA A 230 -24.20 -11.48 9.44
CA ALA A 230 -23.12 -10.76 8.77
C ALA A 230 -22.33 -11.65 7.80
N VAL A 231 -22.01 -12.88 8.23
CA VAL A 231 -21.34 -13.88 7.41
C VAL A 231 -22.18 -14.32 6.22
N SER A 232 -23.47 -14.58 6.41
CA SER A 232 -24.40 -14.91 5.32
C SER A 232 -24.46 -13.76 4.30
N SER A 233 -24.48 -12.51 4.78
CA SER A 233 -24.44 -11.31 3.93
C SER A 233 -23.12 -11.18 3.17
N ALA A 234 -22.00 -11.60 3.77
CA ALA A 234 -20.68 -11.63 3.13
C ALA A 234 -20.66 -12.61 1.94
N VAL A 235 -21.17 -13.83 2.15
CA VAL A 235 -21.29 -14.83 1.06
C VAL A 235 -22.17 -14.32 -0.07
N HIS A 236 -23.24 -13.58 0.24
CA HIS A 236 -24.08 -12.96 -0.77
C HIS A 236 -23.34 -11.89 -1.58
N LEU A 237 -22.55 -11.03 -0.93
CA LEU A 237 -21.73 -10.01 -1.59
C LEU A 237 -20.65 -10.64 -2.48
N LEU A 238 -20.02 -11.71 -2.01
CA LEU A 238 -19.06 -12.50 -2.79
C LEU A 238 -19.68 -13.09 -4.06
N LEU A 239 -20.89 -13.66 -3.95
CA LEU A 239 -21.61 -14.21 -5.10
C LEU A 239 -21.89 -13.14 -6.16
N GLN A 240 -22.26 -11.91 -5.73
CA GLN A 240 -22.49 -10.80 -6.64
C GLN A 240 -21.22 -10.38 -7.38
N ASP A 241 -20.08 -10.29 -6.68
CA ASP A 241 -18.78 -9.97 -7.27
C ASP A 241 -18.33 -11.01 -8.30
N LEU A 242 -18.31 -12.29 -7.91
CA LEU A 242 -17.91 -13.39 -8.80
C LEU A 242 -18.85 -13.52 -10.02
N ALA A 243 -20.14 -13.23 -9.86
CA ALA A 243 -21.09 -13.28 -10.96
C ALA A 243 -21.10 -12.01 -11.83
N SER A 244 -20.30 -10.99 -11.48
CA SER A 244 -20.34 -9.65 -12.08
C SER A 244 -21.76 -9.04 -12.08
N VAL A 245 -22.53 -9.30 -11.04
CA VAL A 245 -23.91 -8.81 -10.85
C VAL A 245 -23.88 -7.53 -10.02
N ALA A 246 -24.62 -6.51 -10.46
CA ALA A 246 -24.73 -5.27 -9.71
C ALA A 246 -25.39 -5.49 -8.34
N GLY A 247 -24.74 -4.98 -7.28
CA GLY A 247 -25.19 -5.05 -5.90
C GLY A 247 -24.66 -3.87 -5.08
N PRO A 248 -25.01 -3.78 -3.79
CA PRO A 248 -24.45 -2.78 -2.89
C PRO A 248 -22.97 -3.02 -2.66
N ASP A 249 -22.23 -2.03 -2.16
CA ASP A 249 -20.79 -2.16 -1.93
C ASP A 249 -20.48 -2.81 -0.56
N ALA A 250 -21.37 -2.64 0.43
CA ALA A 250 -21.22 -3.20 1.77
C ALA A 250 -22.58 -3.44 2.44
N TYR A 251 -22.60 -4.16 3.57
CA TYR A 251 -23.78 -4.34 4.41
C TYR A 251 -23.49 -4.00 5.88
N VAL A 252 -24.49 -3.46 6.57
CA VAL A 252 -24.49 -3.32 8.04
C VAL A 252 -25.61 -4.17 8.63
N VAL A 253 -25.27 -4.93 9.65
CA VAL A 253 -26.22 -5.71 10.47
C VAL A 253 -26.32 -5.04 11.83
N ALA A 254 -27.52 -4.61 12.22
CA ALA A 254 -27.70 -3.89 13.49
C ALA A 254 -29.07 -4.12 14.15
N GLY A 255 -29.11 -3.82 15.45
CA GLY A 255 -30.32 -3.85 16.27
C GLY A 255 -30.73 -5.24 16.76
N GLU A 256 -31.67 -5.27 17.71
CA GLU A 256 -32.17 -6.51 18.33
C GLU A 256 -32.87 -7.46 17.32
N THR A 257 -33.36 -6.92 16.20
CA THR A 257 -34.00 -7.69 15.12
C THR A 257 -33.04 -8.09 13.99
N LEU A 258 -31.74 -7.80 14.11
CA LEU A 258 -30.70 -8.14 13.13
C LEU A 258 -31.02 -7.61 11.71
N ALA A 259 -31.43 -6.35 11.62
CA ALA A 259 -31.76 -5.75 10.33
C ALA A 259 -30.50 -5.60 9.47
N VAL A 260 -30.54 -6.12 8.24
CA VAL A 260 -29.48 -5.96 7.24
C VAL A 260 -29.78 -4.74 6.38
N GLN A 261 -28.86 -3.79 6.34
CA GLN A 261 -28.97 -2.57 5.54
C GLN A 261 -27.83 -2.52 4.53
N ALA A 262 -28.18 -2.30 3.27
CA ALA A 262 -27.22 -2.11 2.19
C ALA A 262 -26.56 -0.73 2.28
N LEU A 263 -25.25 -0.68 2.04
CA LEU A 263 -24.47 0.55 1.93
C LEU A 263 -23.95 0.71 0.50
N ASP A 264 -24.30 1.83 -0.13
CA ASP A 264 -23.75 2.24 -1.42
C ASP A 264 -22.60 3.22 -1.19
N LEU A 265 -21.38 2.80 -1.53
CA LEU A 265 -20.15 3.56 -1.32
C LEU A 265 -19.68 4.17 -2.65
N PRO A 266 -19.10 5.38 -2.66
CA PRO A 266 -18.64 5.99 -3.92
C PRO A 266 -17.45 5.21 -4.52
N ARG A 267 -17.42 5.04 -5.84
CA ARG A 267 -16.34 4.30 -6.52
C ARG A 267 -15.04 5.12 -6.68
N GLU A 268 -15.14 6.45 -6.68
CA GLU A 268 -14.00 7.36 -6.80
C GLU A 268 -13.95 8.32 -5.59
N THR A 269 -12.76 8.54 -5.04
CA THR A 269 -12.52 9.63 -4.09
C THR A 269 -11.96 10.82 -4.85
N GLY A 270 -12.61 11.98 -4.71
CA GLY A 270 -12.16 13.20 -5.36
C GLY A 270 -10.75 13.58 -4.92
N HIS A 271 -9.90 13.95 -5.87
CA HIS A 271 -8.62 14.57 -5.58
C HIS A 271 -8.84 15.95 -4.95
N ASP A 272 -7.84 16.48 -4.23
CA ASP A 272 -7.82 17.86 -3.77
C ASP A 272 -8.20 18.79 -4.94
N GLY A 273 -9.24 19.62 -4.76
CA GLY A 273 -9.75 20.47 -5.83
C GLY A 273 -8.79 21.62 -6.16
N ASP A 274 -8.75 21.99 -7.44
CA ASP A 274 -8.01 23.15 -7.93
C ASP A 274 -8.46 24.46 -7.25
N GLU A 275 -7.57 25.46 -7.22
CA GLU A 275 -7.94 26.80 -6.74
C GLU A 275 -9.03 27.40 -7.63
N THR A 276 -10.10 27.89 -7.03
CA THR A 276 -11.21 28.56 -7.72
C THR A 276 -11.30 30.02 -7.32
N THR A 277 -11.53 30.91 -8.29
CA THR A 277 -11.70 32.34 -8.07
C THR A 277 -13.14 32.77 -8.32
N LEU A 278 -13.50 33.98 -7.88
CA LEU A 278 -14.82 34.56 -8.14
C LEU A 278 -15.07 34.85 -9.63
N ASP A 279 -14.03 34.84 -10.47
CA ASP A 279 -14.14 35.09 -11.91
C ASP A 279 -14.48 33.81 -12.69
N ASP A 280 -14.11 32.66 -12.14
CA ASP A 280 -14.35 31.34 -12.73
C ASP A 280 -15.60 30.66 -12.13
N ALA A 281 -16.30 31.35 -11.23
CA ALA A 281 -17.40 30.81 -10.46
C ALA A 281 -18.76 31.11 -11.08
N ASP A 282 -19.56 30.06 -11.28
CA ASP A 282 -20.93 30.09 -11.71
C ASP A 282 -21.90 29.78 -10.56
N ASP A 283 -23.17 30.15 -10.76
CA ASP A 283 -24.28 29.81 -9.86
C ASP A 283 -25.10 28.61 -10.38
N GLU A 284 -24.46 27.73 -11.16
CA GLU A 284 -25.05 26.46 -11.56
C GLU A 284 -25.35 25.60 -10.30
N ASP A 285 -26.40 24.78 -10.37
CA ASP A 285 -26.84 23.88 -9.29
C ASP A 285 -27.33 24.53 -7.97
N HIS A 286 -27.62 25.83 -7.94
CA HIS A 286 -28.10 26.52 -6.73
C HIS A 286 -29.43 25.99 -6.14
N ASP A 287 -30.23 25.26 -6.92
CA ASP A 287 -31.49 24.61 -6.52
C ASP A 287 -31.28 23.18 -5.99
N ALA A 288 -30.05 22.82 -5.62
CA ALA A 288 -29.70 21.53 -5.04
C ALA A 288 -30.63 21.08 -3.90
N ASP A 289 -30.95 19.78 -3.87
CA ASP A 289 -31.66 19.16 -2.74
C ASP A 289 -30.74 19.01 -1.52
N LEU A 290 -30.54 20.12 -0.81
CA LEU A 290 -29.79 20.15 0.44
C LEU A 290 -30.51 19.35 1.55
N GLY A 291 -31.84 19.20 1.48
CA GLY A 291 -32.58 18.39 2.44
C GLY A 291 -32.20 16.91 2.32
N GLY A 292 -32.25 16.37 1.10
CA GLY A 292 -31.78 15.02 0.80
C GLY A 292 -30.29 14.84 1.05
N TRP A 293 -29.47 15.86 0.81
CA TRP A 293 -28.04 15.79 1.16
C TRP A 293 -27.78 15.75 2.66
N LEU A 294 -28.62 16.39 3.49
CA LEU A 294 -28.50 16.25 4.94
C LEU A 294 -28.67 14.79 5.35
N VAL A 295 -29.65 14.08 4.77
CA VAL A 295 -29.89 12.66 5.05
C VAL A 295 -28.65 11.82 4.76
N ARG A 296 -27.92 12.11 3.67
CA ARG A 296 -26.63 11.46 3.37
C ARG A 296 -25.55 11.82 4.40
N LEU A 297 -25.40 13.10 4.74
CA LEU A 297 -24.38 13.55 5.71
C LEU A 297 -24.63 13.03 7.13
N THR A 298 -25.90 12.83 7.47
CA THR A 298 -26.35 12.30 8.77
C THR A 298 -26.78 10.84 8.67
N ASP A 299 -26.38 10.15 7.58
CA ASP A 299 -26.70 8.74 7.41
C ASP A 299 -26.17 7.97 8.64
N PRO A 300 -26.99 7.10 9.25
CA PRO A 300 -26.67 6.45 10.51
C PRO A 300 -25.46 5.52 10.43
N TRP A 301 -24.94 5.18 9.24
CA TRP A 301 -23.79 4.28 9.09
C TRP A 301 -22.60 4.91 8.37
N VAL A 302 -22.83 5.69 7.31
CA VAL A 302 -21.76 6.26 6.47
C VAL A 302 -21.60 7.77 6.61
N GLY A 303 -22.61 8.46 7.15
CA GLY A 303 -22.61 9.91 7.29
C GLY A 303 -21.50 10.39 8.24
N PRO A 304 -20.74 11.45 7.93
CA PRO A 304 -19.74 11.99 8.85
C PRO A 304 -20.36 12.73 10.06
N ALA A 305 -21.65 13.07 10.01
CA ALA A 305 -22.32 13.82 11.06
C ALA A 305 -23.43 12.99 11.71
N GLU A 306 -23.87 13.36 12.91
CA GLU A 306 -24.93 12.67 13.63
C GLU A 306 -26.08 13.63 13.93
N PRO A 307 -27.33 13.28 13.59
CA PRO A 307 -28.47 14.10 13.94
C PRO A 307 -28.69 14.04 15.45
N LEU A 308 -28.92 15.17 16.10
CA LEU A 308 -29.22 15.22 17.54
C LEU A 308 -30.70 15.42 17.77
N ASP A 309 -31.22 14.66 18.75
CA ASP A 309 -32.64 14.56 19.12
C ASP A 309 -33.43 15.86 18.91
N GLU A 310 -34.26 15.85 17.88
CA GLU A 310 -35.04 16.99 17.39
C GLU A 310 -36.38 17.14 18.12
N ASP A 311 -36.86 16.05 18.75
CA ASP A 311 -38.16 15.98 19.41
C ASP A 311 -38.19 16.83 20.69
N THR A 312 -37.01 17.12 21.24
CA THR A 312 -36.84 17.98 22.42
C THR A 312 -36.54 19.45 22.06
N LEU A 313 -36.38 19.78 20.77
CA LEU A 313 -36.08 21.13 20.36
C LEU A 313 -37.33 22.02 20.30
N PRO A 314 -37.30 23.23 20.88
CA PRO A 314 -38.37 24.19 20.73
C PRO A 314 -38.41 24.70 19.27
N GLN A 315 -39.41 24.25 18.51
CA GLN A 315 -39.60 24.59 17.09
C GLN A 315 -40.36 25.92 16.87
N MET A 316 -40.55 26.71 17.94
CA MET A 316 -41.19 28.02 17.88
C MET A 316 -40.41 29.04 18.72
N PRO A 317 -40.29 30.30 18.26
CA PRO A 317 -40.85 30.86 17.02
C PRO A 317 -39.99 30.61 15.76
N VAL A 318 -38.90 29.84 15.86
CA VAL A 318 -38.00 29.47 14.75
C VAL A 318 -37.83 27.96 14.69
N ALA A 319 -37.68 27.40 13.49
CA ALA A 319 -37.33 26.00 13.31
C ALA A 319 -35.84 25.81 13.59
N LEU A 320 -35.49 24.77 14.34
CA LEU A 320 -34.11 24.47 14.76
C LEU A 320 -33.71 23.07 14.34
N ARG A 321 -32.45 22.93 13.92
CA ARG A 321 -31.78 21.66 13.66
C ARG A 321 -30.47 21.61 14.43
N ARG A 322 -30.16 20.44 14.98
CA ARG A 322 -28.91 20.17 15.70
C ARG A 322 -28.23 18.97 15.08
N VAL A 323 -26.95 19.15 14.76
CA VAL A 323 -26.13 18.08 14.20
C VAL A 323 -24.79 18.08 14.92
N ARG A 324 -24.36 16.91 15.38
CA ARG A 324 -23.01 16.70 15.93
C ARG A 324 -22.05 16.42 14.77
N THR A 325 -20.92 17.12 14.76
CA THR A 325 -19.87 17.00 13.74
C THR A 325 -18.76 16.06 14.21
N PRO A 326 -17.89 15.55 13.31
CA PRO A 326 -16.84 14.58 13.66
C PRO A 326 -15.87 15.06 14.76
N ASP A 327 -15.65 16.37 14.87
CA ASP A 327 -14.81 17.00 15.90
C ASP A 327 -15.46 17.00 17.30
N GLY A 328 -16.59 16.33 17.48
CA GLY A 328 -17.41 16.35 18.70
C GLY A 328 -18.18 17.65 18.90
N GLY A 329 -18.05 18.60 17.97
CA GLY A 329 -18.77 19.88 17.98
C GLY A 329 -20.26 19.69 17.72
N VAL A 330 -21.08 20.62 18.22
CA VAL A 330 -22.52 20.68 17.89
C VAL A 330 -22.77 21.91 17.03
N VAL A 331 -23.27 21.65 15.82
CA VAL A 331 -23.82 22.66 14.92
C VAL A 331 -25.29 22.85 15.27
N VAL A 332 -25.68 24.12 15.40
CA VAL A 332 -27.08 24.54 15.49
C VAL A 332 -27.39 25.36 14.25
N ALA A 333 -28.46 25.01 13.55
CA ALA A 333 -28.97 25.76 12.41
C ALA A 333 -30.42 26.18 12.67
N ASP A 334 -30.76 27.39 12.20
CA ASP A 334 -32.07 27.99 12.35
C ASP A 334 -32.70 28.35 11.00
N GLY A 335 -34.02 28.42 10.95
CA GLY A 335 -34.78 28.86 9.78
C GLY A 335 -36.26 29.14 10.08
N PRO A 336 -36.99 29.73 9.12
CA PRO A 336 -38.43 29.96 9.23
C PRO A 336 -39.25 28.65 9.24
N ASP A 337 -38.72 27.59 8.62
CA ASP A 337 -39.32 26.25 8.56
C ASP A 337 -38.25 25.15 8.59
N GLN A 338 -38.70 23.89 8.70
CA GLN A 338 -37.84 22.72 8.81
C GLN A 338 -36.94 22.49 7.59
N ARG A 339 -37.45 22.77 6.38
CA ARG A 339 -36.68 22.60 5.14
C ARG A 339 -35.51 23.58 5.11
N THR A 340 -35.76 24.81 5.52
CA THR A 340 -34.78 25.88 5.56
C THR A 340 -33.73 25.66 6.66
N ALA A 341 -34.15 25.17 7.83
CA ALA A 341 -33.26 24.79 8.91
C ALA A 341 -32.36 23.59 8.53
N ALA A 342 -32.88 22.61 7.78
CA ALA A 342 -32.10 21.48 7.26
C ALA A 342 -31.03 21.92 6.25
N ALA A 343 -31.38 22.78 5.29
CA ALA A 343 -30.43 23.36 4.36
C ALA A 343 -29.33 24.17 5.08
N ALA A 344 -29.71 24.94 6.10
CA ALA A 344 -28.74 25.67 6.93
C ALA A 344 -27.82 24.73 7.72
N ALA A 345 -28.34 23.60 8.21
CA ALA A 345 -27.55 22.57 8.89
C ALA A 345 -26.50 21.96 7.97
N VAL A 346 -26.86 21.61 6.73
CA VAL A 346 -25.93 21.11 5.72
C VAL A 346 -24.76 22.05 5.49
N LEU A 347 -25.05 23.33 5.24
CA LEU A 347 -23.99 24.32 5.01
C LEU A 347 -23.11 24.47 6.25
N ALA A 348 -23.70 24.46 7.45
CA ALA A 348 -22.94 24.60 8.69
C ALA A 348 -22.08 23.36 9.02
N VAL A 349 -22.58 22.15 8.76
CA VAL A 349 -21.80 20.90 8.86
C VAL A 349 -20.65 20.91 7.84
N SER A 350 -20.91 21.28 6.59
CA SER A 350 -19.89 21.34 5.53
C SER A 350 -18.75 22.33 5.86
N ARG A 351 -19.08 23.47 6.49
CA ARG A 351 -18.07 24.40 7.02
C ARG A 351 -17.21 23.79 8.13
N ARG A 352 -17.82 22.96 8.99
CA ARG A 352 -17.11 22.29 10.09
C ARG A 352 -16.18 21.18 9.61
N LEU A 353 -16.60 20.42 8.60
CA LEU A 353 -15.77 19.36 7.99
C LEU A 353 -14.41 19.89 7.50
N CYS A 354 -14.33 21.16 7.07
CA CYS A 354 -13.08 21.81 6.66
C CYS A 354 -12.43 22.71 7.74
N GLY A 355 -12.81 22.55 9.01
CA GLY A 355 -12.22 23.28 10.15
C GLY A 355 -12.69 24.73 10.31
N GLY A 356 -13.92 25.06 9.90
CA GLY A 356 -14.51 26.40 10.04
C GLY A 356 -14.45 27.26 8.77
N GLY A 357 -14.46 26.65 7.59
CA GLY A 357 -14.43 27.33 6.29
C GLY A 357 -15.78 27.91 5.84
N SER A 358 -16.00 27.94 4.52
CA SER A 358 -17.25 28.39 3.89
C SER A 358 -17.94 27.25 3.14
N ALA A 359 -19.23 27.41 2.88
CA ALA A 359 -20.03 26.45 2.12
C ALA A 359 -21.16 27.12 1.33
N GLY A 360 -21.51 26.57 0.17
CA GLY A 360 -22.63 27.01 -0.67
C GLY A 360 -23.16 25.91 -1.59
N ALA A 361 -24.37 26.11 -2.11
CA ALA A 361 -25.03 25.19 -3.05
C ALA A 361 -24.45 25.24 -4.47
N SER A 362 -23.66 26.27 -4.77
CA SER A 362 -22.94 26.45 -6.03
C SER A 362 -21.51 26.92 -5.71
N THR A 363 -20.64 26.87 -6.72
CA THR A 363 -19.29 27.43 -6.65
C THR A 363 -19.34 28.91 -6.25
N LEU A 364 -20.21 29.70 -6.89
CA LEU A 364 -20.36 31.13 -6.60
C LEU A 364 -20.83 31.37 -5.15
N ARG A 365 -21.87 30.68 -4.68
CA ARG A 365 -22.40 30.88 -3.32
C ARG A 365 -21.43 30.44 -2.24
N TRP A 366 -20.61 29.43 -2.48
CA TRP A 366 -19.54 29.04 -1.56
C TRP A 366 -18.48 30.13 -1.39
N LEU A 367 -18.07 30.73 -2.51
CA LEU A 367 -17.13 31.85 -2.51
C LEU A 367 -17.74 33.08 -1.83
N LEU A 368 -18.98 33.46 -2.18
CA LEU A 368 -19.69 34.59 -1.58
C LEU A 368 -19.90 34.41 -0.07
N ASP A 369 -20.21 33.20 0.40
CA ASP A 369 -20.30 32.89 1.84
C ASP A 369 -18.97 33.19 2.55
N GLY A 370 -17.86 32.74 1.96
CA GLY A 370 -16.53 33.03 2.47
C GLY A 370 -16.18 34.52 2.46
N ALA A 371 -16.54 35.23 1.40
CA ALA A 371 -16.32 36.67 1.27
C ALA A 371 -17.09 37.47 2.32
N LEU A 372 -18.41 37.24 2.47
CA LEU A 372 -19.25 37.90 3.46
C LEU A 372 -18.75 37.65 4.89
N ARG A 373 -18.27 36.44 5.18
CA ARG A 373 -17.66 36.10 6.47
C ARG A 373 -16.40 36.90 6.72
N ALA A 374 -15.50 36.99 5.74
CA ALA A 374 -14.26 37.74 5.87
C ALA A 374 -14.45 39.27 5.89
N LEU A 375 -15.56 39.77 5.33
CA LEU A 375 -15.89 41.19 5.30
C LEU A 375 -16.68 41.69 6.52
N ALA A 376 -17.23 40.80 7.35
CA ALA A 376 -18.06 41.19 8.49
C ALA A 376 -17.34 42.11 9.50
N ASP A 377 -16.06 41.82 9.80
CA ASP A 377 -15.25 42.65 10.69
C ASP A 377 -14.86 44.02 10.09
N ARG A 378 -15.11 44.20 8.78
CA ARG A 378 -14.83 45.44 8.03
C ARG A 378 -16.09 46.30 7.83
N ALA A 379 -17.24 45.86 8.30
CA ALA A 379 -18.48 46.63 8.24
C ALA A 379 -18.44 47.79 9.24
N VAL A 380 -18.80 48.98 8.79
CA VAL A 380 -18.81 50.20 9.62
C VAL A 380 -20.24 50.44 10.12
N GLY A 381 -20.41 50.56 11.43
CA GLY A 381 -21.71 50.77 12.07
C GLY A 381 -22.22 52.21 11.94
N THR A 382 -23.49 52.39 11.57
CA THR A 382 -24.02 53.73 11.23
C THR A 382 -25.30 54.14 11.97
N SER A 383 -26.10 53.22 12.52
CA SER A 383 -27.36 53.60 13.21
C SER A 383 -28.01 52.45 13.99
N GLY A 384 -28.85 52.81 14.97
CA GLY A 384 -29.80 51.88 15.59
C GLY A 384 -30.93 51.53 14.62
N VAL A 385 -31.31 50.26 14.58
CA VAL A 385 -32.35 49.74 13.67
C VAL A 385 -33.63 49.53 14.47
N ALA A 386 -34.76 50.02 13.96
CA ALA A 386 -36.06 49.74 14.55
C ALA A 386 -36.50 48.32 14.15
N VAL A 387 -37.13 47.60 15.06
CA VAL A 387 -37.77 46.32 14.74
C VAL A 387 -38.92 46.58 13.76
N GLY A 388 -38.90 45.91 12.61
CA GLY A 388 -39.96 45.99 11.61
C GLY A 388 -41.29 45.37 12.07
N GLY A 389 -42.33 45.46 11.24
CA GLY A 389 -43.59 44.75 11.46
C GLY A 389 -43.55 43.29 11.01
N GLY A 390 -44.56 42.50 11.36
CA GLY A 390 -44.68 41.10 10.93
C GLY A 390 -43.80 40.14 11.74
N ASP A 391 -43.01 39.31 11.06
CA ASP A 391 -42.17 38.28 11.70
C ASP A 391 -41.05 38.87 12.57
N ASP A 392 -40.49 40.02 12.20
CA ASP A 392 -39.46 40.70 12.98
C ASP A 392 -39.98 41.09 14.37
N ALA A 393 -41.21 41.63 14.44
CA ALA A 393 -41.89 41.94 15.69
C ALA A 393 -42.21 40.67 16.51
N ARG A 394 -42.56 39.57 15.84
CA ARG A 394 -42.81 38.27 16.48
C ARG A 394 -41.54 37.72 17.14
N LEU A 395 -40.40 37.77 16.44
CA LEU A 395 -39.11 37.29 16.95
C LEU A 395 -38.60 38.17 18.10
N ALA A 396 -38.72 39.50 17.98
CA ALA A 396 -38.36 40.43 19.05
C ALA A 396 -39.23 40.25 20.29
N ALA A 397 -40.55 40.12 20.12
CA ALA A 397 -41.48 39.86 21.22
C ALA A 397 -41.20 38.53 21.94
N ALA A 398 -40.77 37.49 21.21
CA ALA A 398 -40.36 36.22 21.82
C ALA A 398 -39.11 36.35 22.68
N LEU A 399 -38.12 37.13 22.24
CA LEU A 399 -36.92 37.45 23.03
C LEU A 399 -37.27 38.28 24.27
N GLU A 400 -38.14 39.28 24.15
CA GLU A 400 -38.63 40.11 25.25
C GLU A 400 -39.42 39.30 26.28
N ALA A 401 -40.33 38.42 25.84
CA ALA A 401 -41.08 37.51 26.70
C ALA A 401 -40.16 36.54 27.47
N ALA A 402 -39.02 36.19 26.87
CA ALA A 402 -37.98 35.37 27.48
C ALA A 402 -36.94 36.18 28.31
N GLY A 403 -37.22 37.47 28.57
CA GLY A 403 -36.42 38.36 29.43
C GLY A 403 -35.16 38.95 28.78
N ALA A 404 -35.04 38.92 27.46
CA ALA A 404 -33.85 39.37 26.73
C ALA A 404 -34.19 40.40 25.64
N SER A 405 -34.39 41.67 26.02
CA SER A 405 -34.69 42.74 25.05
C SER A 405 -33.54 42.96 24.05
N PRO A 406 -33.74 42.73 22.74
CA PRO A 406 -32.67 42.84 21.75
C PRO A 406 -32.37 44.31 21.39
N ARG A 407 -31.10 44.62 21.18
CA ARG A 407 -30.65 45.91 20.59
C ARG A 407 -30.08 45.67 19.20
N LEU A 408 -30.70 46.27 18.19
CA LEU A 408 -30.30 46.12 16.79
C LEU A 408 -29.47 47.30 16.30
N THR A 409 -28.37 47.00 15.60
CA THR A 409 -27.53 48.00 14.92
C THR A 409 -27.16 47.51 13.54
N ALA A 410 -27.22 48.39 12.55
CA ALA A 410 -26.77 48.09 11.19
C ALA A 410 -25.33 48.53 10.97
N ALA A 411 -24.62 47.74 10.18
CA ALA A 411 -23.32 48.04 9.65
C ALA A 411 -23.31 47.77 8.14
N HIS A 412 -22.53 48.57 7.41
CA HIS A 412 -22.40 48.45 5.97
C HIS A 412 -20.93 48.40 5.59
N VAL A 413 -20.63 47.68 4.52
CA VAL A 413 -19.32 47.72 3.87
C VAL A 413 -19.44 48.70 2.69
N PRO A 414 -18.68 49.81 2.67
CA PRO A 414 -18.84 50.82 1.62
C PRO A 414 -18.62 50.25 0.22
N GLY A 415 -19.66 50.25 -0.60
CA GLY A 415 -19.66 49.69 -1.96
C GLY A 415 -20.45 48.39 -2.10
N LEU A 416 -20.94 47.81 -1.01
CA LEU A 416 -21.89 46.70 -1.03
C LEU A 416 -23.31 47.19 -0.72
N THR A 417 -24.29 46.68 -1.45
CA THR A 417 -25.72 46.90 -1.18
C THR A 417 -26.20 46.05 -0.01
N TRP A 418 -25.56 44.90 0.22
CA TRP A 418 -25.87 44.03 1.35
C TRP A 418 -25.53 44.67 2.69
N VAL A 419 -26.37 44.40 3.68
CA VAL A 419 -26.31 45.00 5.02
C VAL A 419 -26.01 43.93 6.06
N LEU A 420 -25.16 44.25 7.04
CA LEU A 420 -24.89 43.40 8.19
C LEU A 420 -25.65 43.97 9.40
N VAL A 421 -26.62 43.22 9.92
CA VAL A 421 -27.33 43.59 11.16
C VAL A 421 -26.78 42.80 12.33
N ARG A 422 -26.50 43.51 13.43
CA ARG A 422 -26.13 42.93 14.72
C ARG A 422 -27.32 43.01 15.67
N CYS A 423 -27.65 41.89 16.30
CA CYS A 423 -28.59 41.80 17.41
C CYS A 423 -27.80 41.52 18.70
N ALA A 424 -27.77 42.49 19.63
CA ALA A 424 -27.13 42.34 20.93
C ALA A 424 -28.19 42.04 22.00
N LEU A 425 -27.92 41.01 22.81
CA LEU A 425 -28.74 40.62 23.95
C LEU A 425 -28.23 41.26 25.25
N PRO A 426 -29.07 41.42 26.29
CA PRO A 426 -28.66 42.09 27.54
C PRO A 426 -27.56 41.38 28.32
N ASP A 427 -27.35 40.08 28.09
CA ASP A 427 -26.32 39.27 28.74
C ASP A 427 -24.94 39.34 28.06
N GLY A 428 -24.78 40.24 27.09
CA GLY A 428 -23.52 40.46 26.37
C GLY A 428 -23.32 39.57 25.15
N ARG A 429 -24.20 38.59 24.90
CA ARG A 429 -24.16 37.79 23.67
C ARG A 429 -24.67 38.62 22.49
N SER A 430 -24.10 38.40 21.30
CA SER A 430 -24.59 39.04 20.09
C SER A 430 -24.52 38.12 18.88
N THR A 431 -25.50 38.25 18.00
CA THR A 431 -25.56 37.57 16.70
C THR A 431 -25.48 38.60 15.59
N THR A 432 -24.99 38.18 14.43
CA THR A 432 -24.95 39.00 13.22
C THR A 432 -25.49 38.22 12.04
N ALA A 433 -26.10 38.91 11.07
CA ALA A 433 -26.55 38.33 9.82
C ALA A 433 -26.47 39.33 8.66
N TRP A 434 -26.02 38.85 7.51
CA TRP A 434 -26.02 39.55 6.23
C TRP A 434 -27.36 39.39 5.52
N GLY A 435 -27.78 40.40 4.78
CA GLY A 435 -28.92 40.30 3.85
C GLY A 435 -28.87 41.33 2.73
N PRO A 436 -29.59 41.09 1.61
CA PRO A 436 -29.67 42.00 0.47
C PRO A 436 -30.39 43.32 0.82
N ASP A 437 -31.16 43.34 1.90
CA ASP A 437 -31.84 44.51 2.43
C ASP A 437 -31.89 44.48 3.97
N MET A 438 -32.24 45.61 4.57
CA MET A 438 -32.29 45.79 6.03
C MET A 438 -33.28 44.83 6.73
N GLY A 439 -34.42 44.54 6.10
CA GLY A 439 -35.46 43.70 6.67
C GLY A 439 -35.01 42.24 6.73
N THR A 440 -34.47 41.72 5.64
CA THR A 440 -33.93 40.36 5.56
C THR A 440 -32.78 40.16 6.57
N ALA A 441 -31.81 41.09 6.60
CA ALA A 441 -30.70 41.04 7.55
C ALA A 441 -31.16 41.12 9.03
N THR A 442 -32.18 41.95 9.31
CA THR A 442 -32.76 42.08 10.66
C THR A 442 -33.46 40.80 11.10
N ARG A 443 -34.27 40.21 10.22
CA ARG A 443 -34.98 38.96 10.48
C ARG A 443 -34.01 37.82 10.79
N ASP A 444 -32.97 37.64 9.97
CA ASP A 444 -31.97 36.59 10.16
C ASP A 444 -31.16 36.80 11.46
N ALA A 445 -30.80 38.05 11.79
CA ALA A 445 -30.09 38.37 13.02
C ALA A 445 -30.95 38.08 14.27
N LEU A 446 -32.24 38.43 14.22
CA LEU A 446 -33.22 38.12 15.27
C LEU A 446 -33.48 36.61 15.39
N SER A 447 -33.62 35.89 14.28
CA SER A 447 -33.79 34.43 14.25
C SER A 447 -32.64 33.72 14.95
N ARG A 448 -31.40 34.10 14.59
CA ARG A 448 -30.18 33.59 15.24
C ARG A 448 -30.14 33.93 16.73
N ALA A 449 -30.56 35.14 17.12
CA ALA A 449 -30.60 35.56 18.51
C ALA A 449 -31.61 34.74 19.33
N VAL A 450 -32.79 34.45 18.76
CA VAL A 450 -33.78 33.53 19.35
C VAL A 450 -33.16 32.15 19.54
N ALA A 451 -32.51 31.59 18.51
CA ALA A 451 -31.86 30.27 18.59
C ALA A 451 -30.80 30.21 19.70
N VAL A 452 -29.92 31.22 19.77
CA VAL A 452 -28.88 31.36 20.80
C VAL A 452 -29.48 31.48 22.20
N HIS A 453 -30.54 32.27 22.37
CA HIS A 453 -31.16 32.48 23.66
C HIS A 453 -31.86 31.22 24.17
N THR A 454 -32.57 30.54 23.28
CA THR A 454 -33.36 29.36 23.60
C THR A 454 -32.51 28.15 24.02
N LEU A 455 -31.28 28.02 23.50
CA LEU A 455 -30.40 26.86 23.76
C LEU A 455 -29.40 27.03 24.93
N ARG A 456 -29.50 28.10 25.73
CA ARG A 456 -28.73 28.45 26.95
C ARG A 456 -27.53 27.53 27.29
N GLY A 457 -26.47 27.56 26.48
CA GLY A 457 -25.24 26.78 26.65
C GLY A 457 -24.76 26.07 25.37
N HIS A 458 -25.69 25.57 24.54
CA HIS A 458 -25.38 24.87 23.28
C HIS A 458 -25.43 25.77 22.04
N GLY A 459 -25.93 27.00 22.17
CA GLY A 459 -26.01 27.98 21.09
C GLY A 459 -24.69 28.73 20.79
N SER A 460 -23.57 28.37 21.43
CA SER A 460 -22.28 29.05 21.26
C SER A 460 -21.75 28.96 19.82
N ALA A 461 -22.13 27.93 19.06
CA ALA A 461 -21.75 27.76 17.66
C ALA A 461 -22.33 28.83 16.71
N LEU A 462 -23.42 29.50 17.10
CA LEU A 462 -24.02 30.62 16.37
C LEU A 462 -23.43 31.98 16.78
N LEU A 463 -22.62 32.01 17.84
CA LEU A 463 -21.93 33.20 18.32
C LEU A 463 -20.60 33.39 17.57
N GLY A 464 -20.23 34.64 17.29
CA GLY A 464 -18.92 35.00 16.72
C GLY A 464 -18.83 34.97 15.19
N ALA A 465 -19.52 34.06 14.48
CA ALA A 465 -19.54 34.04 13.01
C ALA A 465 -20.76 34.77 12.43
N PRO A 466 -20.62 35.55 11.34
CA PRO A 466 -21.74 36.21 10.69
C PRO A 466 -22.65 35.19 9.99
N GLY A 467 -23.95 35.39 10.15
CA GLY A 467 -24.97 34.64 9.44
C GLY A 467 -25.00 35.04 7.97
N THR A 468 -25.12 34.05 7.09
CA THR A 468 -25.15 34.22 5.63
C THR A 468 -26.34 33.49 5.01
N ALA A 469 -27.40 33.24 5.80
CA ALA A 469 -28.56 32.47 5.37
C ALA A 469 -29.26 33.11 4.17
N ALA A 470 -29.36 34.44 4.13
CA ALA A 470 -29.88 35.19 2.98
C ALA A 470 -29.19 34.88 1.64
N LEU A 471 -27.94 34.37 1.62
CA LEU A 471 -27.25 33.98 0.39
C LEU A 471 -27.81 32.70 -0.24
N ARG A 472 -28.41 31.81 0.56
CA ARG A 472 -29.15 30.66 0.04
C ARG A 472 -30.43 31.10 -0.65
N ASP A 473 -31.12 32.10 -0.10
CA ASP A 473 -32.44 32.52 -0.57
C ASP A 473 -32.37 33.65 -1.62
N ALA A 474 -31.16 34.16 -1.90
CA ALA A 474 -30.93 35.19 -2.92
C ALA A 474 -31.22 34.65 -4.34
N THR A 475 -31.85 35.47 -5.16
CA THR A 475 -32.02 35.15 -6.60
C THR A 475 -30.65 35.12 -7.30
N PRO A 476 -30.50 34.40 -8.42
CA PRO A 476 -29.26 34.40 -9.20
C PRO A 476 -28.78 35.81 -9.57
N GLU A 477 -29.71 36.75 -9.83
CA GLU A 477 -29.38 38.16 -10.10
C GLU A 477 -28.83 38.86 -8.86
N GLN A 478 -29.39 38.60 -7.67
CA GLN A 478 -28.89 39.16 -6.41
C GLN A 478 -27.52 38.59 -6.05
N ALA A 479 -27.29 37.29 -6.25
CA ALA A 479 -25.99 36.64 -6.01
C ALA A 479 -24.93 37.16 -6.99
N SER A 480 -25.28 37.29 -8.27
CA SER A 480 -24.40 37.87 -9.31
C SER A 480 -24.09 39.35 -9.04
N ALA A 481 -25.09 40.15 -8.66
CA ALA A 481 -24.88 41.55 -8.29
C ALA A 481 -23.97 41.68 -7.06
N LEU A 482 -24.18 40.84 -6.03
CA LEU A 482 -23.29 40.79 -4.88
C LEU A 482 -21.87 40.38 -5.28
N ALA A 483 -21.71 39.43 -6.19
CA ALA A 483 -20.41 39.03 -6.71
C ALA A 483 -19.69 40.18 -7.42
N GLU A 484 -20.39 40.94 -8.27
CA GLU A 484 -19.85 42.13 -8.92
C GLU A 484 -19.48 43.23 -7.92
N GLU A 485 -20.32 43.48 -6.92
CA GLU A 485 -20.07 44.48 -5.88
C GLU A 485 -18.88 44.09 -5.00
N ILE A 486 -18.81 42.82 -4.57
CA ILE A 486 -17.68 42.27 -3.84
C ILE A 486 -16.44 42.33 -4.72
N ARG A 487 -16.50 41.93 -5.99
CA ARG A 487 -15.38 42.05 -6.94
C ARG A 487 -14.91 43.50 -7.02
N GLY A 488 -15.82 44.45 -7.24
CA GLY A 488 -15.50 45.88 -7.28
C GLY A 488 -14.88 46.38 -5.98
N TRP A 489 -15.41 45.94 -4.83
CA TRP A 489 -14.90 46.29 -3.51
C TRP A 489 -13.48 45.76 -3.29
N LEU A 490 -13.26 44.50 -3.66
CA LEU A 490 -12.00 43.77 -3.57
C LEU A 490 -10.95 44.41 -4.49
N VAL A 491 -11.29 44.63 -5.76
CA VAL A 491 -10.43 45.31 -6.75
C VAL A 491 -10.04 46.71 -6.27
N ALA A 492 -11.00 47.51 -5.79
CA ALA A 492 -10.74 48.87 -5.32
C ALA A 492 -9.80 48.93 -4.09
N ARG A 493 -9.63 47.82 -3.37
CA ARG A 493 -8.81 47.72 -2.15
C ARG A 493 -7.64 46.77 -2.30
N GLY A 494 -7.40 46.27 -3.50
CA GLY A 494 -6.36 45.31 -3.79
C GLY A 494 -6.54 44.02 -2.98
N PHE A 495 -7.68 43.34 -3.12
CA PHE A 495 -7.99 41.98 -2.67
C PHE A 495 -8.50 41.11 -3.83
N ARG A 496 -8.24 39.80 -3.80
CA ARG A 496 -8.97 38.79 -4.58
C ARG A 496 -9.47 37.70 -3.66
N LEU A 497 -10.46 36.97 -4.11
CA LEU A 497 -11.03 35.87 -3.38
C LEU A 497 -10.52 34.55 -3.98
N VAL A 498 -9.90 33.71 -3.16
CA VAL A 498 -9.46 32.36 -3.58
C VAL A 498 -10.11 31.33 -2.67
N GLY A 499 -10.79 30.37 -3.30
CA GLY A 499 -11.34 29.18 -2.65
C GLY A 499 -10.48 27.96 -2.98
N ARG A 500 -10.15 27.15 -1.97
CA ARG A 500 -9.62 25.79 -2.17
C ARG A 500 -10.68 24.80 -1.68
N ARG A 501 -11.18 23.97 -2.59
CA ARG A 501 -12.26 23.02 -2.31
C ARG A 501 -11.72 21.90 -1.41
N HIS A 502 -12.49 21.54 -0.40
CA HIS A 502 -12.18 20.39 0.44
C HIS A 502 -12.46 19.09 -0.33
N PRO A 503 -11.64 18.04 -0.23
CA PRO A 503 -11.93 16.74 -0.81
C PRO A 503 -13.31 16.22 -0.39
N ALA A 504 -13.95 15.50 -1.30
CA ALA A 504 -15.17 14.78 -0.99
C ALA A 504 -14.91 13.73 0.11
N ASP A 505 -15.91 13.49 0.94
CA ASP A 505 -15.81 12.45 1.96
C ASP A 505 -15.72 11.07 1.29
N PRO A 506 -14.81 10.18 1.71
CA PRO A 506 -14.58 8.91 1.05
C PRO A 506 -15.72 7.90 1.18
N HIS A 507 -16.73 8.15 2.03
CA HIS A 507 -17.82 7.19 2.29
C HIS A 507 -19.19 7.68 1.79
N VAL A 508 -19.45 9.00 1.83
CA VAL A 508 -20.69 9.58 1.27
C VAL A 508 -20.49 10.24 -0.10
N GLY A 509 -19.26 10.47 -0.52
CA GLY A 509 -18.94 10.98 -1.86
C GLY A 509 -19.14 12.48 -2.02
N ALA A 510 -19.09 12.93 -3.28
CA ALA A 510 -19.29 14.34 -3.62
C ALA A 510 -20.77 14.71 -3.52
N GLY A 511 -21.08 15.70 -2.68
CA GLY A 511 -22.41 16.26 -2.56
C GLY A 511 -22.63 17.50 -3.41
N PRO A 512 -23.88 18.01 -3.48
CA PRO A 512 -24.22 19.23 -4.20
C PRO A 512 -23.77 20.50 -3.43
N VAL A 513 -22.85 20.37 -2.48
CA VAL A 513 -22.37 21.46 -1.64
C VAL A 513 -20.89 21.68 -1.91
N HIS A 514 -20.58 22.87 -2.41
CA HIS A 514 -19.22 23.37 -2.53
C HIS A 514 -18.81 23.87 -1.15
N HIS A 515 -17.73 23.32 -0.61
CA HIS A 515 -17.21 23.74 0.68
C HIS A 515 -15.69 23.62 0.71
N GLY A 516 -15.08 24.42 1.57
CA GLY A 516 -13.63 24.54 1.64
C GLY A 516 -13.21 25.88 2.20
N ARG A 517 -11.91 26.14 2.17
CA ARG A 517 -11.36 27.38 2.71
C ARG A 517 -11.42 28.47 1.65
N VAL A 518 -12.14 29.55 1.96
CA VAL A 518 -12.12 30.78 1.18
C VAL A 518 -11.35 31.84 1.94
N ARG A 519 -10.39 32.46 1.27
CA ARG A 519 -9.54 33.49 1.85
C ARG A 519 -9.62 34.75 1.02
N LEU A 520 -9.70 35.88 1.72
CA LEU A 520 -9.32 37.17 1.16
C LEU A 520 -7.81 37.16 1.05
N VAL A 521 -7.36 36.80 -0.14
CA VAL A 521 -5.97 36.93 -0.53
C VAL A 521 -5.86 38.39 -0.90
N GLU A 522 -4.94 39.13 -0.29
CA GLU A 522 -4.65 40.47 -0.80
C GLU A 522 -4.49 40.34 -2.35
N SER A 523 -5.01 41.25 -3.16
CA SER A 523 -4.37 41.59 -4.43
C SER A 523 -3.09 42.35 -4.11
N HIS A 524 -2.64 42.39 -2.87
CA HIS A 524 -1.27 42.26 -2.44
C HIS A 524 -0.93 40.84 -1.95
N GLU A 525 -1.39 39.75 -2.59
CA GLU A 525 -0.99 38.31 -2.54
C GLU A 525 -1.22 37.67 -3.92
N ALA A 526 -2.26 38.09 -4.63
CA ALA A 526 -2.43 37.96 -6.07
C ALA A 526 -1.82 39.12 -6.87
N ALA A 527 -1.81 40.30 -6.29
CA ALA A 527 -0.92 41.39 -6.66
C ALA A 527 -0.05 41.80 -5.46
N ARG A 528 0.34 40.81 -4.62
CA ARG A 528 1.74 40.74 -4.19
C ARG A 528 2.31 40.50 -5.53
N GLY A 529 2.68 41.59 -6.20
CA GLY A 529 2.81 41.51 -7.62
C GLY A 529 3.85 40.44 -7.93
N PRO A 530 4.23 40.34 -9.18
CA PRO A 530 5.61 40.03 -9.47
C PRO A 530 6.58 40.71 -8.47
N GLU A 531 6.23 41.88 -7.89
CA GLU A 531 6.95 42.56 -6.80
C GLU A 531 6.94 41.88 -5.44
N ASP A 532 5.85 41.68 -4.71
CA ASP A 532 6.02 41.17 -3.34
C ASP A 532 6.27 39.65 -3.29
N ARG A 533 5.90 38.88 -4.33
CA ARG A 533 6.46 37.52 -4.51
C ARG A 533 7.97 37.59 -4.74
N ARG A 534 8.43 38.57 -5.53
CA ARG A 534 9.85 38.86 -5.68
C ARG A 534 10.45 39.35 -4.37
N THR A 535 9.76 40.10 -3.53
CA THR A 535 10.23 40.53 -2.20
C THR A 535 10.34 39.35 -1.25
N GLY A 536 9.33 38.46 -1.24
CA GLY A 536 9.36 37.22 -0.46
C GLY A 536 10.49 36.30 -0.92
N LEU A 537 10.64 36.11 -2.23
CA LEU A 537 11.77 35.38 -2.82
C LEU A 537 13.11 36.07 -2.54
N GLN A 538 13.23 37.39 -2.69
CA GLN A 538 14.44 38.15 -2.36
C GLN A 538 14.80 38.02 -0.88
N THR A 539 13.80 38.06 0.00
CA THR A 539 13.99 37.87 1.44
C THR A 539 14.46 36.45 1.73
N LEU A 540 13.78 35.45 1.16
CA LEU A 540 14.12 34.04 1.30
C LEU A 540 15.54 33.75 0.77
N THR A 541 15.84 34.18 -0.45
CA THR A 541 17.16 34.03 -1.08
C THR A 541 18.24 34.79 -0.32
N ALA A 542 18.02 36.04 0.10
CA ALA A 542 18.98 36.79 0.90
C ALA A 542 19.25 36.14 2.26
N LEU A 543 18.21 35.60 2.92
CA LEU A 543 18.37 34.83 4.15
C LEU A 543 19.19 33.57 3.92
N LEU A 544 18.92 32.83 2.84
CA LEU A 544 19.70 31.65 2.49
C LEU A 544 21.15 32.02 2.24
N THR A 545 21.43 32.98 1.35
CA THR A 545 22.79 33.45 1.09
C THR A 545 23.50 33.89 2.37
N ALA A 546 22.83 34.67 3.23
CA ALA A 546 23.42 35.17 4.47
C ALA A 546 23.68 34.07 5.51
N ARG A 547 22.84 33.03 5.56
CA ARG A 547 22.91 31.98 6.60
C ARG A 547 23.67 30.73 6.16
N THR A 548 23.73 30.42 4.86
CA THR A 548 24.42 29.24 4.33
C THR A 548 25.66 29.59 3.51
N GLY A 549 25.78 30.84 3.02
CA GLY A 549 26.82 31.22 2.07
C GLY A 549 26.63 30.66 0.66
N ALA A 550 25.50 29.97 0.41
CA ALA A 550 25.18 29.34 -0.87
C ALA A 550 24.45 30.28 -1.83
N ASP A 551 24.59 30.01 -3.12
CA ASP A 551 23.84 30.69 -4.17
C ASP A 551 22.44 30.05 -4.30
N PRO A 552 21.35 30.75 -3.95
CA PRO A 552 20.01 30.21 -4.07
C PRO A 552 19.54 30.20 -5.53
N VAL A 553 18.89 29.12 -5.94
CA VAL A 553 18.40 28.91 -7.30
C VAL A 553 16.90 28.66 -7.24
N VAL A 554 16.10 29.63 -7.70
CA VAL A 554 14.65 29.58 -7.58
C VAL A 554 14.04 29.02 -8.87
N THR A 555 13.14 28.03 -8.75
CA THR A 555 12.37 27.45 -9.86
C THR A 555 10.90 27.27 -9.49
N SER A 556 10.01 27.26 -10.48
CA SER A 556 8.59 26.96 -10.31
C SER A 556 8.36 25.46 -10.52
N GLY A 557 8.41 24.68 -9.43
CA GLY A 557 8.43 23.23 -9.48
C GLY A 557 9.79 22.68 -9.95
N TRP A 558 9.76 21.57 -10.69
CA TRP A 558 10.95 20.93 -11.25
C TRP A 558 11.25 21.48 -12.65
N GLU A 559 12.24 22.37 -12.74
CA GLU A 559 12.77 22.90 -14.01
C GLU A 559 14.14 22.30 -14.30
N HIS A 560 14.17 21.24 -15.10
CA HIS A 560 15.38 20.43 -15.35
C HIS A 560 16.59 21.29 -15.78
N ASP A 561 16.45 22.05 -16.86
CA ASP A 561 17.58 22.75 -17.50
C ASP A 561 18.15 23.87 -16.60
N VAL A 562 17.29 24.57 -15.87
CA VAL A 562 17.70 25.65 -14.95
C VAL A 562 18.51 25.08 -13.78
N LEU A 563 18.04 23.98 -13.20
CA LEU A 563 18.73 23.32 -12.09
C LEU A 563 20.02 22.64 -12.55
N GLU A 564 20.04 22.01 -13.72
CA GLU A 564 21.23 21.41 -14.30
C GLU A 564 22.32 22.46 -14.59
N GLU A 565 21.94 23.60 -15.16
CA GLU A 565 22.87 24.71 -15.40
C GLU A 565 23.42 25.26 -14.07
N ALA A 566 22.58 25.40 -13.05
CA ALA A 566 23.01 25.88 -11.74
C ALA A 566 23.95 24.91 -11.04
N VAL A 567 23.69 23.60 -11.11
CA VAL A 567 24.59 22.54 -10.64
C VAL A 567 25.93 22.61 -11.37
N THR A 568 25.91 22.82 -12.69
CA THR A 568 27.13 22.97 -13.50
C THR A 568 27.93 24.21 -13.09
N ARG A 569 27.29 25.35 -12.87
CA ARG A 569 27.95 26.57 -12.35
C ARG A 569 28.56 26.35 -10.97
N SER A 570 27.85 25.68 -10.06
CA SER A 570 28.38 25.34 -8.73
C SER A 570 29.62 24.43 -8.82
N ARG A 571 29.62 23.44 -9.74
CA ARG A 571 30.81 22.61 -10.03
C ARG A 571 32.01 23.41 -10.49
N THR A 572 31.80 24.34 -11.43
CA THR A 572 32.91 25.15 -11.97
C THR A 572 33.46 26.18 -10.99
N SER A 573 32.60 26.77 -10.15
CA SER A 573 32.97 27.84 -9.22
C SER A 573 33.36 27.36 -7.82
N GLY A 574 32.98 26.14 -7.44
CA GLY A 574 33.14 25.60 -6.09
C GLY A 574 32.19 26.21 -5.05
N ARG A 575 31.30 27.13 -5.43
CA ARG A 575 30.35 27.76 -4.50
C ARG A 575 29.15 26.83 -4.26
N PRO A 576 28.70 26.64 -3.00
CA PRO A 576 27.49 25.85 -2.73
C PRO A 576 26.26 26.53 -3.34
N LEU A 577 25.26 25.73 -3.68
CA LEU A 577 23.96 26.18 -4.16
C LEU A 577 22.84 25.63 -3.28
N VAL A 578 21.70 26.31 -3.25
CA VAL A 578 20.49 25.82 -2.58
C VAL A 578 19.29 26.02 -3.50
N PRO A 579 18.69 24.94 -4.07
CA PRO A 579 17.47 25.07 -4.84
C PRO A 579 16.32 25.55 -3.96
N VAL A 580 15.45 26.38 -4.51
CA VAL A 580 14.19 26.80 -3.91
C VAL A 580 13.12 26.50 -4.94
N ARG A 581 12.51 25.32 -4.83
CA ARG A 581 11.42 24.91 -5.72
C ARG A 581 10.11 25.39 -5.12
N THR A 582 9.44 26.29 -5.80
CA THR A 582 8.13 26.81 -5.39
C THR A 582 7.03 26.00 -6.05
N GLY A 583 6.06 25.52 -5.27
CA GLY A 583 4.81 24.92 -5.72
C GLY A 583 3.62 25.62 -5.08
N ALA A 584 2.41 25.34 -5.56
CA ALA A 584 1.18 25.92 -5.04
C ALA A 584 0.92 25.53 -3.56
N ASP A 585 1.34 24.33 -3.17
CA ASP A 585 1.11 23.67 -1.89
C ASP A 585 2.33 23.70 -0.95
N ALA A 586 3.55 23.73 -1.51
CA ALA A 586 4.79 23.72 -0.74
C ALA A 586 5.92 24.55 -1.36
N VAL A 587 6.76 25.12 -0.50
CA VAL A 587 8.09 25.64 -0.85
C VAL A 587 9.13 24.63 -0.37
N VAL A 588 9.90 24.08 -1.31
CA VAL A 588 10.96 23.10 -1.03
C VAL A 588 12.31 23.80 -1.15
N VAL A 589 12.98 23.98 -0.02
CA VAL A 589 14.31 24.60 0.08
C VAL A 589 15.35 23.51 0.27
N GLY A 590 16.22 23.34 -0.72
CA GLY A 590 17.29 22.35 -0.73
C GLY A 590 17.15 21.29 -1.84
N PRO A 591 18.09 20.33 -1.88
CA PRO A 591 19.16 20.13 -0.91
C PRO A 591 20.21 21.25 -0.99
N LEU A 592 20.71 21.73 0.15
CA LEU A 592 21.93 22.54 0.16
C LEU A 592 23.08 21.65 -0.34
N TRP A 593 23.73 22.04 -1.43
CA TRP A 593 24.66 21.16 -2.13
C TRP A 593 25.86 21.92 -2.69
N SER A 594 27.02 21.28 -2.70
CA SER A 594 28.22 21.76 -3.38
C SER A 594 28.89 20.61 -4.14
N ALA A 595 29.77 20.92 -5.08
CA ALA A 595 30.49 19.89 -5.82
C ALA A 595 31.46 19.06 -4.97
N ALA A 596 31.90 19.59 -3.83
CA ALA A 596 32.72 18.86 -2.85
C ALA A 596 31.88 17.99 -1.90
N SER A 597 30.54 18.11 -1.96
CA SER A 597 29.62 17.46 -1.04
C SER A 597 29.51 15.95 -1.26
N ALA A 598 29.45 15.20 -0.17
CA ALA A 598 29.03 13.80 -0.17
C ALA A 598 27.49 13.63 -0.17
N ALA A 599 26.73 14.72 -0.04
CA ALA A 599 25.28 14.69 -0.04
C ALA A 599 24.67 14.60 -1.45
N GLY A 600 23.38 14.25 -1.49
CA GLY A 600 22.58 14.19 -2.71
C GLY A 600 22.48 15.56 -3.39
N CYS A 601 22.77 15.61 -4.69
CA CYS A 601 22.48 16.78 -5.51
C CYS A 601 20.96 16.95 -5.71
N PRO A 602 20.49 18.07 -6.30
CA PRO A 602 19.05 18.28 -6.49
C PRO A 602 18.37 17.19 -7.34
N ALA A 603 19.07 16.59 -8.32
CA ALA A 603 18.56 15.43 -9.04
C ALA A 603 18.51 14.16 -8.19
N CYS A 604 19.43 13.96 -7.23
CA CYS A 604 19.29 12.85 -6.28
C CYS A 604 17.99 13.00 -5.47
N ALA A 605 17.67 14.22 -5.02
CA ALA A 605 16.44 14.48 -4.27
C ALA A 605 15.20 14.16 -5.10
N GLU A 606 15.17 14.57 -6.37
CA GLU A 606 14.02 14.29 -7.24
C GLU A 606 13.93 12.81 -7.63
N THR A 607 15.05 12.16 -7.96
CA THR A 607 15.07 10.71 -8.21
C THR A 607 14.57 9.93 -7.01
N ARG A 608 15.04 10.25 -5.79
CA ARG A 608 14.60 9.56 -4.57
C ARG A 608 13.11 9.75 -4.29
N ARG A 609 12.62 10.98 -4.41
CA ARG A 609 11.19 11.27 -4.27
C ARG A 609 10.35 10.41 -5.21
N ARG A 610 10.80 10.26 -6.47
CA ARG A 610 10.12 9.41 -7.47
C ARG A 610 10.24 7.92 -7.16
N THR A 611 11.39 7.44 -6.68
CA THR A 611 11.58 6.05 -6.25
C THR A 611 10.68 5.70 -5.06
N VAL A 612 10.57 6.59 -4.07
CA VAL A 612 9.72 6.40 -2.89
C VAL A 612 8.24 6.35 -3.25
N LEU A 613 7.80 7.18 -4.21
CA LEU A 613 6.43 7.21 -4.72
C LEU A 613 6.14 6.13 -5.78
N ASP A 614 7.15 5.34 -6.14
CA ASP A 614 7.15 4.46 -7.33
C ASP A 614 6.60 5.15 -8.60
N HIS A 615 6.95 6.42 -8.79
CA HIS A 615 6.39 7.26 -9.84
C HIS A 615 6.81 6.77 -11.24
N VAL A 616 5.90 6.64 -12.20
CA VAL A 616 6.15 6.06 -13.55
C VAL A 616 7.38 6.62 -14.27
N LEU A 617 7.66 7.92 -14.15
CA LEU A 617 8.83 8.57 -14.76
C LEU A 617 10.19 8.18 -14.16
N GLY A 618 10.25 7.68 -12.93
CA GLY A 618 11.47 7.14 -12.32
C GLY A 618 12.66 8.09 -12.38
N VAL A 619 13.71 7.70 -13.12
CA VAL A 619 14.94 8.49 -13.31
C VAL A 619 14.89 9.47 -14.49
N ASP A 620 13.83 9.50 -15.31
CA ASP A 620 13.68 10.48 -16.39
C ASP A 620 13.30 11.85 -15.81
N LEU A 621 14.32 12.61 -15.42
CA LEU A 621 14.16 13.93 -14.82
C LEU A 621 13.87 15.04 -15.84
N ARG A 622 13.82 14.75 -17.14
CA ARG A 622 13.49 15.78 -18.14
C ARG A 622 12.03 16.20 -18.08
N GLN A 623 11.17 15.30 -17.60
CA GLN A 623 9.75 15.55 -17.40
C GLN A 623 9.47 15.84 -15.92
N PRO A 624 8.70 16.90 -15.60
CA PRO A 624 8.29 17.17 -14.24
C PRO A 624 7.27 16.10 -13.77
N ALA A 625 7.45 15.59 -12.55
CA ALA A 625 6.55 14.61 -11.95
C ALA A 625 5.40 15.24 -11.13
N THR A 626 5.36 16.57 -11.06
CA THR A 626 4.27 17.34 -10.44
C THR A 626 4.02 18.59 -11.28
N PRO A 627 2.78 19.07 -11.41
CA PRO A 627 2.48 20.32 -12.11
C PRO A 627 3.32 21.48 -11.57
N ALA A 628 3.83 22.32 -12.47
CA ALA A 628 4.55 23.54 -12.10
C ALA A 628 3.56 24.62 -11.65
N GLY A 629 3.91 25.37 -10.61
CA GLY A 629 3.08 26.47 -10.15
C GLY A 629 3.80 27.40 -9.19
N PRO A 630 3.55 28.72 -9.25
CA PRO A 630 4.15 29.66 -8.33
C PRO A 630 3.68 29.46 -6.89
N ALA A 631 4.60 29.50 -5.91
CA ALA A 631 4.18 29.56 -4.51
C ALA A 631 3.48 30.89 -4.18
N PRO A 632 2.38 30.84 -3.38
CA PRO A 632 1.80 32.02 -2.77
C PRO A 632 2.83 32.79 -1.95
N ALA A 633 2.70 34.11 -1.88
CA ALA A 633 3.65 34.93 -1.15
C ALA A 633 3.61 34.69 0.38
N SER A 634 2.45 34.33 0.95
CA SER A 634 2.35 33.84 2.34
C SER A 634 3.17 32.58 2.58
N LEU A 635 3.27 31.68 1.59
CA LEU A 635 4.08 30.47 1.72
C LEU A 635 5.58 30.79 1.65
N LEU A 636 5.97 31.78 0.84
CA LEU A 636 7.33 32.33 0.83
C LEU A 636 7.67 33.04 2.14
N ASP A 637 6.74 33.81 2.70
CA ASP A 637 6.89 34.47 4.01
C ASP A 637 6.97 33.44 5.14
N LEU A 638 6.17 32.37 5.09
CA LEU A 638 6.26 31.26 6.03
C LEU A 638 7.64 30.60 5.92
N ALA A 639 8.11 30.27 4.72
CA ALA A 639 9.43 29.70 4.52
C ALA A 639 10.56 30.62 5.03
N ALA A 640 10.47 31.93 4.77
CA ALA A 640 11.41 32.91 5.30
C ALA A 640 11.35 33.01 6.82
N THR A 641 10.16 32.95 7.42
CA THR A 641 9.95 32.99 8.88
C THR A 641 10.50 31.73 9.55
N THR A 642 10.21 30.56 8.99
CA THR A 642 10.78 29.27 9.42
C THR A 642 12.31 29.32 9.36
N LEU A 643 12.88 29.85 8.28
CA LEU A 643 14.32 30.05 8.15
C LEU A 643 14.89 31.15 9.04
N ARG A 644 14.11 32.01 9.68
CA ARG A 644 14.60 32.91 10.74
C ARG A 644 14.56 32.23 12.11
N GLY A 645 13.50 31.47 12.38
CA GLY A 645 13.27 30.82 13.68
C GLY A 645 13.99 29.50 13.88
N THR A 646 14.48 28.86 12.81
CA THR A 646 15.16 27.56 12.85
C THR A 646 16.60 27.65 12.34
N SER A 647 17.40 26.59 12.51
CA SER A 647 18.73 26.50 11.89
C SER A 647 18.60 26.54 10.35
N PRO A 648 19.56 27.05 9.57
CA PRO A 648 19.49 26.90 8.12
C PRO A 648 19.58 25.40 7.73
N PRO A 649 19.17 25.02 6.50
CA PRO A 649 19.43 23.67 5.99
C PRO A 649 20.93 23.40 6.03
N ARG A 650 21.32 22.25 6.56
CA ARG A 650 22.69 21.74 6.45
C ARG A 650 22.91 21.15 5.07
N GLU A 651 24.17 20.87 4.75
CA GLU A 651 24.53 20.17 3.51
C GLU A 651 23.72 18.86 3.41
N GLY A 652 23.07 18.63 2.27
CA GLY A 652 22.18 17.49 2.05
C GLY A 652 20.76 17.62 2.60
N GLU A 653 20.47 18.64 3.41
CA GLU A 653 19.12 18.82 3.97
C GLU A 653 18.17 19.51 2.99
N VAL A 654 16.95 18.99 2.94
CA VAL A 654 15.78 19.60 2.31
C VAL A 654 14.80 20.00 3.40
N LEU A 655 14.40 21.26 3.38
CA LEU A 655 13.31 21.80 4.19
C LEU A 655 12.07 21.93 3.29
N VAL A 656 10.98 21.28 3.68
CA VAL A 656 9.69 21.41 3.00
C VAL A 656 8.78 22.24 3.90
N VAL A 657 8.28 23.35 3.37
CA VAL A 657 7.35 24.24 4.05
C VAL A 657 6.05 24.22 3.28
N GLY A 658 5.02 23.57 3.84
CA GLY A 658 3.68 23.51 3.27
C GLY A 658 2.66 24.16 4.19
N ALA A 659 1.41 24.24 3.72
CA ALA A 659 0.31 24.74 4.55
C ALA A 659 0.01 23.84 5.76
N ASP A 660 0.32 22.55 5.66
CA ASP A 660 0.01 21.54 6.68
C ASP A 660 1.17 21.31 7.69
N GLY A 661 2.32 21.95 7.46
CA GLY A 661 3.45 21.87 8.37
C GLY A 661 4.82 22.10 7.73
N VAL A 662 5.85 21.91 8.55
CA VAL A 662 7.26 22.01 8.16
C VAL A 662 7.94 20.68 8.44
N SER A 663 8.63 20.13 7.44
CA SER A 663 9.42 18.90 7.59
C SER A 663 10.84 19.10 7.08
N ARG A 664 11.77 18.32 7.64
CA ARG A 664 13.18 18.29 7.25
C ARG A 664 13.57 16.88 6.86
N HIS A 665 14.34 16.79 5.79
CA HIS A 665 14.74 15.53 5.19
C HIS A 665 16.22 15.58 4.83
N HIS A 666 16.90 14.44 4.92
CA HIS A 666 18.28 14.31 4.47
C HIS A 666 18.34 13.55 3.15
N VAL A 667 18.99 14.12 2.13
CA VAL A 667 19.06 13.51 0.80
C VAL A 667 20.43 12.87 0.60
N LEU A 668 20.46 11.55 0.52
CA LEU A 668 21.64 10.79 0.14
C LEU A 668 21.84 10.76 -1.39
N ARG A 669 23.06 10.50 -1.85
CA ARG A 669 23.34 10.37 -3.30
C ARG A 669 22.65 9.13 -3.85
N HIS A 670 21.88 9.26 -4.93
CA HIS A 670 21.18 8.12 -5.54
C HIS A 670 22.09 7.43 -6.58
N PRO A 671 22.31 6.11 -6.55
CA PRO A 671 23.32 5.45 -7.40
C PRO A 671 23.05 5.58 -8.92
N THR A 672 21.82 5.88 -9.33
CA THR A 672 21.46 6.10 -10.75
C THR A 672 21.10 7.56 -11.10
N CYS A 673 21.43 8.52 -10.24
CA CYS A 673 21.13 9.93 -10.49
C CYS A 673 21.74 10.40 -11.83
N PRO A 674 20.95 10.95 -12.78
CA PRO A 674 21.45 11.30 -14.11
C PRO A 674 22.47 12.45 -14.11
N TRP A 675 22.55 13.25 -13.05
CA TRP A 675 23.46 14.41 -13.01
C TRP A 675 24.78 14.14 -12.33
N CYS A 676 24.83 13.28 -11.32
CA CYS A 676 26.02 13.10 -10.51
C CYS A 676 26.42 11.65 -10.26
N ALA A 677 25.61 10.66 -10.65
CA ALA A 677 26.07 9.28 -10.61
C ALA A 677 27.24 9.10 -11.57
N PRO A 678 28.25 8.30 -11.20
CA PRO A 678 29.30 7.95 -12.14
C PRO A 678 28.70 7.17 -13.30
N THR A 679 29.18 7.40 -14.51
CA THR A 679 28.86 6.52 -15.63
C THR A 679 29.60 5.19 -15.40
N PRO A 680 28.89 4.07 -15.32
CA PRO A 680 29.52 2.77 -15.15
C PRO A 680 30.48 2.50 -16.32
N GLY A 681 31.73 2.13 -16.02
CA GLY A 681 32.70 1.75 -17.04
C GLY A 681 32.53 0.30 -17.53
N SER A 682 33.31 -0.09 -18.52
CA SER A 682 33.48 -1.50 -18.92
C SER A 682 34.90 -2.02 -18.69
N ASP A 683 35.77 -1.18 -18.13
CA ASP A 683 37.18 -1.48 -17.92
C ASP A 683 37.38 -2.47 -16.76
N ALA A 684 38.41 -3.29 -16.90
CA ALA A 684 38.81 -4.23 -15.85
C ALA A 684 39.29 -3.49 -14.59
N PRO A 685 38.92 -3.95 -13.38
CA PRO A 685 39.41 -3.39 -12.13
C PRO A 685 40.93 -3.62 -11.98
N GLN A 686 41.62 -2.69 -11.31
CA GLN A 686 43.07 -2.77 -11.07
C GLN A 686 43.43 -3.61 -9.82
N GLY A 687 42.45 -4.20 -9.15
CA GLY A 687 42.60 -4.98 -7.91
C GLY A 687 41.49 -4.66 -6.90
N LEU A 688 41.59 -5.25 -5.70
CA LEU A 688 40.73 -4.93 -4.56
C LEU A 688 41.48 -4.03 -3.58
N ASP A 689 40.82 -2.98 -3.09
CA ASP A 689 41.34 -2.16 -1.99
C ASP A 689 41.02 -2.83 -0.64
N LEU A 690 41.77 -3.88 -0.32
CA LEU A 690 41.67 -4.60 0.94
C LEU A 690 42.39 -3.82 2.04
N LEU A 691 41.74 -2.76 2.54
CA LEU A 691 42.23 -1.98 3.67
C LEU A 691 42.40 -2.88 4.90
N ASP A 692 43.52 -2.73 5.58
CA ASP A 692 43.80 -3.45 6.81
C ASP A 692 43.28 -2.67 8.02
N ALA A 693 42.73 -3.39 8.98
CA ALA A 693 42.18 -2.82 10.21
C ALA A 693 42.27 -3.84 11.36
N PRO A 694 42.40 -3.37 12.62
CA PRO A 694 42.36 -4.24 13.78
C PRO A 694 41.02 -4.98 13.89
N VAL A 695 41.05 -6.28 14.16
CA VAL A 695 39.85 -7.09 14.41
C VAL A 695 39.28 -6.83 15.80
N ASP A 696 37.98 -7.05 15.96
CA ASP A 696 37.31 -7.01 17.26
C ASP A 696 37.88 -8.12 18.18
N PRO A 697 38.22 -7.83 19.45
CA PRO A 697 38.75 -8.83 20.38
C PRO A 697 37.79 -9.99 20.67
N GLU A 698 36.49 -9.75 20.60
CA GLU A 698 35.44 -10.75 20.85
C GLU A 698 35.06 -11.49 19.56
N ASP A 699 35.18 -10.85 18.40
CA ASP A 699 34.86 -11.45 17.09
C ASP A 699 35.95 -11.18 16.04
N PRO A 700 36.85 -12.16 15.74
CA PRO A 700 37.93 -11.98 14.78
C PRO A 700 37.47 -11.83 13.33
N THR A 701 36.18 -12.00 13.04
CA THR A 701 35.59 -11.75 11.70
C THR A 701 35.19 -10.30 11.48
N ARG A 702 35.12 -9.50 12.55
CA ARG A 702 34.70 -8.10 12.54
C ARG A 702 35.89 -7.17 12.71
N VAL A 703 35.79 -5.96 12.17
CA VAL A 703 36.74 -4.87 12.46
C VAL A 703 36.36 -4.20 13.78
N ALA A 704 37.32 -3.93 14.67
CA ALA A 704 37.08 -3.28 15.96
C ALA A 704 36.49 -1.86 15.81
N ALA A 705 36.89 -1.14 14.76
CA ALA A 705 36.31 0.15 14.39
C ALA A 705 34.98 0.02 13.61
N GLY A 706 34.47 -1.20 13.41
CA GLY A 706 33.20 -1.52 12.75
C GLY A 706 32.01 -1.63 13.71
N THR A 707 32.21 -1.61 15.03
CA THR A 707 31.11 -1.45 16.01
C THR A 707 30.19 -0.23 15.74
N PRO A 708 30.69 0.92 15.21
CA PRO A 708 29.87 2.03 14.71
C PRO A 708 28.98 1.71 13.51
N LEU A 709 29.12 0.58 12.81
CA LEU A 709 28.11 0.13 11.83
C LEU A 709 26.75 -0.05 12.48
N LEU A 710 26.73 -0.41 13.76
CA LEU A 710 25.52 -0.59 14.54
C LEU A 710 25.04 0.71 15.19
N ASP A 711 25.73 1.84 14.97
CA ASP A 711 25.34 3.15 15.48
C ASP A 711 24.02 3.61 14.84
N ALA A 712 22.98 3.66 15.66
CA ALA A 712 21.63 4.01 15.22
C ALA A 712 21.53 5.46 14.73
N ASP A 713 22.33 6.39 15.28
CA ASP A 713 22.31 7.80 14.86
C ASP A 713 22.94 7.96 13.49
N ARG A 714 24.00 7.19 13.20
CA ARG A 714 24.64 7.15 11.88
C ARG A 714 23.68 6.65 10.81
N LEU A 715 22.98 5.55 11.07
CA LEU A 715 22.05 4.93 10.12
C LEU A 715 20.70 5.67 10.01
N ALA A 716 20.36 6.53 10.97
CA ALA A 716 19.12 7.31 10.93
C ALA A 716 19.01 8.18 9.67
N ALA A 717 20.13 8.67 9.13
CA ALA A 717 20.15 9.48 7.91
C ALA A 717 19.70 8.73 6.64
N ALA A 718 19.70 7.39 6.67
CA ALA A 718 19.20 6.54 5.60
C ALA A 718 17.68 6.25 5.70
N VAL A 719 17.06 6.59 6.82
CA VAL A 719 15.65 6.32 7.10
C VAL A 719 14.84 7.61 6.96
N ASP A 720 14.15 7.77 5.83
CA ASP A 720 13.34 8.94 5.54
C ASP A 720 12.17 8.53 4.62
N ASP A 721 10.95 8.87 5.03
CA ASP A 721 9.71 8.45 4.38
C ASP A 721 9.46 9.10 3.01
N ARG A 722 10.19 10.15 2.69
CA ARG A 722 10.02 10.97 1.47
C ARG A 722 11.22 10.92 0.53
N TYR A 723 12.43 10.86 1.08
CA TYR A 723 13.69 10.88 0.33
C TYR A 723 14.67 9.80 0.76
N GLY A 724 14.33 8.88 1.67
CA GLY A 724 15.26 7.86 2.16
C GLY A 724 15.37 6.66 1.22
N PRO A 725 16.53 5.98 1.14
CA PRO A 725 16.59 4.61 0.61
C PRO A 725 15.75 3.67 1.47
N VAL A 726 15.69 3.88 2.78
CA VAL A 726 14.78 3.18 3.69
C VAL A 726 13.63 4.11 4.06
N ARG A 727 12.39 3.72 3.76
CA ARG A 727 11.19 4.55 3.96
C ARG A 727 10.72 4.56 5.41
N GLY A 728 11.06 3.52 6.15
CA GLY A 728 10.61 3.32 7.52
C GLY A 728 11.10 1.98 8.06
N ILE A 729 10.91 1.80 9.35
CA ILE A 729 11.28 0.58 10.06
C ILE A 729 10.04 0.08 10.80
N LEU A 730 9.68 -1.17 10.54
CA LEU A 730 8.60 -1.88 11.22
C LEU A 730 9.21 -2.75 12.32
N ARG A 731 8.51 -2.89 13.45
CA ARG A 731 8.88 -3.84 14.50
C ARG A 731 8.02 -5.08 14.34
N GLU A 732 8.65 -6.24 14.44
CA GLU A 732 7.95 -7.52 14.55
C GLU A 732 7.98 -7.95 16.01
N GLU A 733 6.80 -8.13 16.59
CA GLU A 733 6.61 -8.47 18.01
C GLU A 733 6.10 -9.91 18.18
N ALA A 734 5.66 -10.57 17.10
CA ALA A 734 5.18 -11.95 17.07
C ALA A 734 6.30 -13.00 16.88
N VAL A 735 7.55 -12.65 17.20
CA VAL A 735 8.71 -13.55 17.16
C VAL A 735 9.38 -13.63 18.55
N PRO A 736 10.13 -14.70 18.87
CA PRO A 736 10.63 -14.92 20.23
C PRO A 736 11.83 -14.07 20.66
N TYR A 737 12.18 -13.06 19.87
CA TYR A 737 13.29 -12.14 20.09
C TYR A 737 12.96 -10.78 19.47
N ALA A 738 13.78 -9.75 19.69
CA ALA A 738 13.56 -8.49 19.00
C ALA A 738 13.82 -8.67 17.49
N MET A 739 12.87 -8.22 16.66
CA MET A 739 13.04 -8.15 15.21
C MET A 739 12.59 -6.81 14.65
N SER A 740 13.29 -6.32 13.62
CA SER A 740 12.87 -5.13 12.88
C SER A 740 13.03 -5.33 11.38
N MET A 741 12.14 -4.73 10.61
CA MET A 741 12.12 -4.79 9.14
C MET A 741 12.32 -3.40 8.55
N ALA A 742 13.34 -3.22 7.72
CA ALA A 742 13.63 -1.96 7.05
C ALA A 742 13.02 -1.97 5.64
N VAL A 743 12.11 -1.03 5.36
CA VAL A 743 11.36 -0.96 4.10
C VAL A 743 12.19 -0.22 3.04
N LEU A 744 12.79 -0.97 2.10
CA LEU A 744 13.61 -0.41 1.03
C LEU A 744 12.74 0.25 -0.05
N ALA A 745 13.03 1.51 -0.39
CA ALA A 745 12.37 2.24 -1.45
C ALA A 745 12.69 1.62 -2.82
N GLY A 746 11.67 1.18 -3.54
CA GLY A 746 11.88 0.50 -4.82
C GLY A 746 12.73 -0.76 -4.68
N GLY A 747 12.57 -1.54 -3.61
CA GLY A 747 13.14 -2.88 -3.44
C GLY A 747 12.04 -3.93 -3.22
N PRO A 748 12.17 -5.16 -3.76
CA PRO A 748 11.14 -6.20 -3.59
C PRO A 748 11.17 -6.83 -2.19
N VAL A 749 12.29 -6.71 -1.46
CA VAL A 749 12.53 -7.39 -0.19
C VAL A 749 13.02 -6.38 0.85
N MET A 750 12.56 -6.55 2.10
CA MET A 750 12.96 -5.75 3.25
C MET A 750 14.25 -6.29 3.87
N GLY A 751 15.00 -5.43 4.58
CA GLY A 751 16.09 -5.90 5.44
C GLY A 751 15.57 -6.35 6.80
N HIS A 752 16.10 -7.43 7.38
CA HIS A 752 15.61 -8.06 8.61
C HIS A 752 16.68 -8.05 9.71
N GLY A 753 16.50 -7.21 10.72
CA GLY A 753 17.35 -7.18 11.90
C GLY A 753 16.88 -8.14 12.97
N ARG A 754 17.75 -9.07 13.40
CA ARG A 754 17.48 -10.01 14.52
C ARG A 754 18.50 -9.82 15.64
N ALA A 755 18.03 -9.53 16.85
CA ALA A 755 18.90 -9.33 18.02
C ALA A 755 18.12 -9.52 19.34
N LEU A 756 18.82 -9.34 20.47
CA LEU A 756 18.21 -9.40 21.80
C LEU A 756 17.44 -8.13 22.20
N SER A 757 17.59 -7.01 21.45
CA SER A 757 16.91 -5.74 21.73
C SER A 757 16.56 -4.98 20.45
N PHE A 758 15.45 -4.23 20.48
CA PHE A 758 14.99 -3.44 19.33
C PHE A 758 15.94 -2.33 18.89
N ASP A 759 16.73 -1.80 19.82
CA ASP A 759 17.74 -0.77 19.49
C ASP A 759 18.81 -1.34 18.54
N ARG A 760 19.19 -2.61 18.74
CA ARG A 760 20.17 -3.28 17.89
C ARG A 760 19.57 -3.77 16.57
N THR A 761 18.34 -4.28 16.58
CA THR A 761 17.68 -4.77 15.35
C THR A 761 17.47 -3.67 14.32
N ARG A 762 17.19 -2.43 14.76
CA ARG A 762 16.99 -1.29 13.86
C ARG A 762 18.19 -1.11 12.92
N SER A 763 19.39 -1.09 13.48
CA SER A 763 20.64 -0.92 12.72
C SER A 763 20.89 -2.10 11.79
N VAL A 764 20.75 -3.34 12.30
CA VAL A 764 20.95 -4.56 11.50
C VAL A 764 19.98 -4.62 10.32
N ALA A 765 18.72 -4.24 10.51
CA ALA A 765 17.73 -4.21 9.44
C ALA A 765 18.10 -3.22 8.32
N VAL A 766 18.61 -2.04 8.67
CA VAL A 766 19.09 -1.05 7.68
C VAL A 766 20.33 -1.57 6.94
N LEU A 767 21.28 -2.19 7.65
CA LEU A 767 22.47 -2.78 7.03
C LEU A 767 22.10 -3.88 6.04
N GLU A 768 21.20 -4.79 6.39
CA GLU A 768 20.74 -5.81 5.44
C GLU A 768 20.01 -5.16 4.26
N ALA A 769 19.17 -4.15 4.47
CA ALA A 769 18.52 -3.44 3.37
C ALA A 769 19.54 -2.81 2.39
N TYR A 770 20.69 -2.32 2.90
CA TYR A 770 21.79 -1.84 2.07
C TYR A 770 22.50 -2.99 1.32
N GLU A 771 22.74 -4.13 1.97
CA GLU A 771 23.24 -5.31 1.27
C GLU A 771 22.31 -5.71 0.10
N ARG A 772 20.98 -5.73 0.34
CA ARG A 772 19.98 -6.01 -0.71
C ARG A 772 19.99 -4.95 -1.81
N LEU A 773 20.18 -3.67 -1.47
CA LEU A 773 20.29 -2.58 -2.46
C LEU A 773 21.44 -2.82 -3.44
N ALA A 774 22.55 -3.40 -3.00
CA ALA A 774 23.70 -3.71 -3.85
C ALA A 774 23.49 -4.91 -4.79
N GLY A 775 22.37 -5.64 -4.66
CA GLY A 775 22.05 -6.82 -5.47
C GLY A 775 21.87 -6.56 -6.97
N PHE A 776 21.90 -5.29 -7.41
CA PHE A 776 21.81 -4.85 -8.80
C PHE A 776 23.07 -4.06 -9.19
N PRO A 777 23.62 -4.21 -10.42
CA PRO A 777 24.88 -3.57 -10.81
C PRO A 777 24.66 -2.09 -11.14
N TYR A 778 24.41 -1.23 -10.16
CA TYR A 778 24.18 0.19 -10.43
C TYR A 778 25.42 0.90 -10.97
N GLU A 779 26.57 0.69 -10.33
CA GLU A 779 27.85 1.32 -10.68
C GLU A 779 28.92 0.32 -11.11
N ALA A 780 28.69 -0.96 -10.85
CA ALA A 780 29.64 -2.01 -11.18
C ALA A 780 29.91 -2.09 -12.70
N PRO A 781 31.17 -2.31 -13.11
CA PRO A 781 31.52 -2.41 -14.52
C PRO A 781 31.04 -3.74 -15.10
N VAL A 782 30.24 -3.65 -16.16
CA VAL A 782 29.65 -4.80 -16.85
C VAL A 782 29.99 -4.72 -18.33
N VAL A 783 30.52 -5.81 -18.87
CA VAL A 783 30.77 -5.99 -20.31
C VAL A 783 29.55 -6.66 -20.91
N THR A 784 28.83 -5.96 -21.80
CA THR A 784 27.56 -6.46 -22.34
C THR A 784 27.74 -7.19 -23.67
N ASP A 785 26.81 -8.09 -23.99
CA ASP A 785 26.69 -8.75 -25.29
C ASP A 785 28.01 -9.41 -25.75
N ARG A 786 28.60 -10.25 -24.91
CA ARG A 786 29.79 -11.05 -25.26
C ARG A 786 29.56 -12.53 -25.03
N THR A 787 30.03 -13.33 -25.96
CA THR A 787 30.06 -14.79 -25.83
C THR A 787 31.22 -15.22 -24.95
N TYR A 788 31.13 -16.40 -24.32
CA TYR A 788 32.24 -16.91 -23.52
C TYR A 788 33.52 -17.06 -24.35
N ARG A 789 33.43 -17.47 -25.62
CA ARG A 789 34.60 -17.61 -26.50
C ARG A 789 35.39 -16.30 -26.67
N GLU A 790 34.71 -15.16 -26.66
CA GLU A 790 35.33 -13.85 -26.80
C GLU A 790 36.05 -13.40 -25.52
N VAL A 791 35.57 -13.84 -24.34
CA VAL A 791 36.10 -13.41 -23.03
C VAL A 791 36.82 -14.52 -22.26
N ALA A 792 36.98 -15.71 -22.83
CA ALA A 792 37.47 -16.91 -22.14
C ALA A 792 38.83 -16.75 -21.45
N ALA A 793 39.69 -15.86 -21.94
CA ALA A 793 41.00 -15.60 -21.32
C ALA A 793 40.88 -15.05 -19.89
N ASP A 794 39.85 -14.24 -19.64
CA ASP A 794 39.66 -13.50 -18.40
C ASP A 794 38.37 -13.91 -17.65
N ALA A 795 37.54 -14.78 -18.22
CA ALA A 795 36.29 -15.22 -17.62
C ALA A 795 36.38 -16.58 -16.89
N VAL A 796 35.55 -16.72 -15.85
CA VAL A 796 35.17 -18.03 -15.30
C VAL A 796 34.32 -18.74 -16.34
N ASP A 797 34.63 -20.01 -16.63
CA ASP A 797 33.79 -20.86 -17.48
C ASP A 797 32.43 -21.08 -16.79
N PRO A 798 31.30 -20.64 -17.40
CA PRO A 798 29.98 -20.80 -16.80
C PRO A 798 29.60 -22.25 -16.50
N LEU A 799 30.20 -23.24 -17.18
CA LEU A 799 29.97 -24.65 -16.88
C LEU A 799 30.51 -25.09 -15.50
N ARG A 800 31.44 -24.33 -14.91
CA ARG A 800 31.99 -24.57 -13.56
C ARG A 800 31.09 -24.03 -12.44
N LEU A 801 29.98 -23.37 -12.79
CA LEU A 801 28.98 -22.82 -11.87
C LEU A 801 27.78 -23.76 -11.67
N GLY A 802 27.93 -25.01 -12.12
CA GLY A 802 26.87 -26.03 -12.15
C GLY A 802 25.99 -25.93 -13.40
N ARG A 803 25.38 -27.05 -13.76
CA ARG A 803 24.54 -27.20 -14.95
C ARG A 803 23.16 -27.75 -14.59
N TYR A 804 22.19 -27.43 -15.43
CA TYR A 804 20.85 -27.98 -15.42
C TYR A 804 20.80 -29.29 -16.21
N SER A 805 19.95 -30.22 -15.80
CA SER A 805 19.62 -31.41 -16.59
C SER A 805 18.69 -31.06 -17.76
N PRO A 806 18.65 -31.88 -18.83
CA PRO A 806 17.70 -31.70 -19.93
C PRO A 806 16.23 -31.72 -19.48
N ALA A 807 15.90 -32.52 -18.46
CA ALA A 807 14.55 -32.60 -17.90
C ALA A 807 14.14 -31.29 -17.21
N GLN A 808 15.06 -30.69 -16.43
CA GLN A 808 14.83 -29.38 -15.81
C GLN A 808 14.60 -28.30 -16.86
N LEU A 809 15.46 -28.21 -17.87
CA LEU A 809 15.34 -27.21 -18.94
C LEU A 809 14.07 -27.34 -19.78
N ALA A 810 13.57 -28.56 -19.97
CA ALA A 810 12.35 -28.83 -20.73
C ALA A 810 11.06 -28.64 -19.91
N HIS A 811 11.16 -28.51 -18.58
CA HIS A 811 10.01 -28.44 -17.71
C HIS A 811 9.30 -27.07 -17.80
N PRO A 812 7.95 -27.01 -17.82
CA PRO A 812 7.21 -25.74 -17.92
C PRO A 812 7.46 -24.73 -16.79
N SER A 813 7.92 -25.18 -15.61
CA SER A 813 8.27 -24.29 -14.50
C SER A 813 9.69 -23.72 -14.58
N SER A 814 10.50 -24.14 -15.56
CA SER A 814 11.84 -23.60 -15.77
C SER A 814 11.76 -22.15 -16.23
N LYS A 815 12.44 -21.27 -15.49
CA LYS A 815 12.60 -19.85 -15.85
C LYS A 815 13.98 -19.54 -16.45
N VAL A 816 14.72 -20.59 -16.86
CA VAL A 816 16.08 -20.45 -17.42
C VAL A 816 16.18 -20.99 -18.84
N GLU A 817 17.07 -20.38 -19.62
CA GLU A 817 17.48 -20.81 -20.95
C GLU A 817 18.74 -21.69 -20.88
N ALA A 818 18.90 -22.58 -21.86
CA ALA A 818 20.06 -23.46 -21.93
C ALA A 818 21.34 -22.69 -22.32
N TYR A 819 22.36 -22.77 -21.47
CA TYR A 819 23.67 -22.18 -21.76
C TYR A 819 24.44 -22.92 -22.87
N HIS A 820 25.10 -22.17 -23.74
CA HIS A 820 26.15 -22.65 -24.65
C HIS A 820 27.23 -21.56 -24.84
N PRO A 821 28.49 -21.90 -25.19
CA PRO A 821 29.60 -20.93 -25.20
C PRO A 821 29.48 -19.83 -26.26
N ASP A 822 28.58 -20.01 -27.24
CA ASP A 822 28.24 -19.02 -28.27
C ASP A 822 27.03 -18.14 -27.91
N LEU A 823 26.42 -18.32 -26.73
CA LEU A 823 25.33 -17.49 -26.24
C LEU A 823 25.91 -16.16 -25.76
N PRO A 824 25.48 -15.01 -26.32
CA PRO A 824 25.87 -13.70 -25.79
C PRO A 824 25.30 -13.51 -24.39
N LEU A 825 26.17 -13.11 -23.46
CA LEU A 825 25.82 -12.77 -22.08
C LEU A 825 26.41 -11.41 -21.72
N ASP A 826 25.90 -10.86 -20.63
CA ASP A 826 26.55 -9.76 -19.92
C ASP A 826 27.44 -10.33 -18.81
N TRP A 827 28.61 -9.71 -18.62
CA TRP A 827 29.64 -10.18 -17.71
C TRP A 827 30.02 -9.09 -16.71
N ALA A 828 29.97 -9.41 -15.42
CA ALA A 828 30.45 -8.52 -14.36
C ALA A 828 31.93 -8.77 -14.10
N TRP A 829 32.70 -7.70 -13.93
CA TRP A 829 34.07 -7.83 -13.42
C TRP A 829 34.08 -8.08 -11.91
N GLY A 830 34.90 -9.03 -11.51
CA GLY A 830 35.40 -9.19 -10.15
C GLY A 830 36.92 -9.29 -10.16
N VAL A 831 37.48 -9.63 -9.01
CA VAL A 831 38.92 -9.85 -8.82
C VAL A 831 39.12 -11.19 -8.16
N ASP A 832 39.97 -12.03 -8.75
CA ASP A 832 40.43 -13.26 -8.10
C ASP A 832 41.31 -12.91 -6.91
N LEU A 833 40.91 -13.34 -5.73
CA LEU A 833 41.50 -12.94 -4.45
C LEU A 833 42.96 -13.43 -4.32
N ALA A 834 43.28 -14.60 -4.84
CA ALA A 834 44.61 -15.21 -4.70
C ALA A 834 45.65 -14.55 -5.63
N SER A 835 45.27 -14.29 -6.89
CA SER A 835 46.15 -13.73 -7.91
C SER A 835 46.08 -12.21 -8.01
N GLY A 836 45.03 -11.58 -7.47
CA GLY A 836 44.73 -10.16 -7.61
C GLY A 836 44.32 -9.75 -9.03
N ARG A 837 44.10 -10.71 -9.93
CA ARG A 837 43.78 -10.44 -11.34
C ARG A 837 42.28 -10.19 -11.51
N ALA A 838 41.94 -9.26 -12.39
CA ALA A 838 40.57 -9.07 -12.84
C ALA A 838 40.03 -10.35 -13.51
N ARG A 839 38.81 -10.75 -13.16
CA ARG A 839 38.11 -11.92 -13.71
C ARG A 839 36.66 -11.60 -14.00
N LEU A 840 36.13 -12.10 -15.10
CA LEU A 840 34.72 -11.95 -15.48
C LEU A 840 33.89 -13.13 -14.97
N VAL A 841 32.70 -12.83 -14.45
CA VAL A 841 31.63 -13.80 -14.16
C VAL A 841 30.35 -13.37 -14.89
N PRO A 842 29.42 -14.29 -15.20
CA PRO A 842 28.11 -13.89 -15.73
C PRO A 842 27.45 -12.85 -14.80
N ALA A 843 26.85 -11.79 -15.36
CA ALA A 843 26.28 -10.70 -14.57
C ALA A 843 25.13 -11.18 -13.65
N GLU A 844 24.36 -12.18 -14.08
CA GLU A 844 23.34 -12.86 -13.28
C GLU A 844 23.91 -13.55 -12.01
N VAL A 845 25.19 -13.92 -12.04
CA VAL A 845 25.90 -14.55 -10.92
C VAL A 845 26.55 -13.51 -10.03
N GLY A 846 27.08 -12.44 -10.62
CA GLY A 846 27.60 -11.30 -9.86
C GLY A 846 26.51 -10.50 -9.14
N PHE A 847 25.26 -10.55 -9.59
CA PHE A 847 24.14 -9.72 -9.11
C PHE A 847 22.82 -10.49 -9.16
N TYR A 848 22.30 -10.91 -8.01
CA TYR A 848 21.09 -11.76 -7.95
C TYR A 848 19.80 -11.06 -8.42
N GLN A 849 19.78 -9.72 -8.47
CA GLN A 849 18.66 -8.95 -9.05
C GLN A 849 18.87 -8.58 -10.53
N TYR A 850 19.92 -9.08 -11.18
CA TYR A 850 20.18 -8.82 -12.59
C TYR A 850 19.28 -9.70 -13.48
N ASP A 851 18.84 -9.16 -14.61
CA ASP A 851 18.00 -9.84 -15.59
C ASP A 851 18.52 -9.55 -16.99
N HIS A 852 19.05 -10.57 -17.67
CA HIS A 852 19.74 -10.39 -18.95
C HIS A 852 18.85 -9.78 -20.04
N ALA A 853 17.54 -10.08 -20.06
CA ALA A 853 16.62 -9.54 -21.07
C ALA A 853 16.50 -8.00 -20.99
N PHE A 854 16.61 -7.46 -19.77
CA PHE A 854 16.44 -6.02 -19.50
C PHE A 854 17.77 -5.33 -19.14
N LYS A 855 18.86 -6.11 -19.07
CA LYS A 855 20.22 -5.67 -18.76
C LYS A 855 20.26 -4.80 -17.49
N ARG A 856 20.57 -3.51 -17.64
CA ARG A 856 20.68 -2.53 -16.56
C ARG A 856 19.39 -1.73 -16.32
N ASP A 857 18.26 -2.14 -16.88
CA ASP A 857 16.95 -1.57 -16.60
C ASP A 857 16.17 -2.43 -15.58
N LEU A 858 16.45 -2.17 -14.30
CA LEU A 858 15.79 -2.86 -13.17
C LEU A 858 14.27 -2.65 -13.18
N ARG A 859 13.79 -1.52 -13.69
CA ARG A 859 12.38 -1.18 -13.65
C ARG A 859 11.61 -1.93 -14.71
N ALA A 860 12.13 -1.94 -15.93
CA ALA A 860 11.58 -2.76 -17.01
C ALA A 860 11.54 -4.25 -16.61
N SER A 861 12.61 -4.76 -16.00
CA SER A 861 12.66 -6.14 -15.49
C SER A 861 11.54 -6.45 -14.49
N ARG A 862 11.27 -5.55 -13.55
CA ARG A 862 10.24 -5.76 -12.52
C ARG A 862 8.83 -5.59 -13.03
N SER A 863 8.58 -4.63 -13.91
CA SER A 863 7.26 -4.41 -14.52
C SER A 863 6.93 -5.47 -15.59
N ALA A 864 7.92 -6.22 -16.06
CA ALA A 864 7.70 -7.30 -17.01
C ALA A 864 6.95 -8.48 -16.34
N PRO A 865 5.95 -9.06 -17.03
CA PRO A 865 5.35 -10.32 -16.64
C PRO A 865 6.40 -11.45 -16.46
N PRO A 866 6.22 -12.39 -15.52
CA PRO A 866 7.20 -13.44 -15.22
C PRO A 866 7.68 -14.23 -16.46
N GLU A 867 6.78 -14.50 -17.41
CA GLU A 867 7.06 -15.24 -18.64
C GLU A 867 7.95 -14.49 -19.64
N GLN A 868 8.13 -13.18 -19.45
CA GLN A 868 9.02 -12.36 -20.28
C GLN A 868 10.43 -12.22 -19.69
N ARG A 869 10.62 -12.60 -18.41
CA ARG A 869 11.92 -12.59 -17.75
C ARG A 869 12.72 -13.80 -18.23
N ARG A 870 13.89 -13.57 -18.84
CA ARG A 870 14.75 -14.63 -19.38
C ARG A 870 16.09 -14.60 -18.68
N ARG A 871 16.53 -15.76 -18.18
CA ARG A 871 17.76 -15.91 -17.40
C ARG A 871 18.55 -17.13 -17.86
N VAL A 872 19.86 -17.13 -17.67
CA VAL A 872 20.68 -18.34 -17.79
C VAL A 872 21.01 -18.91 -16.41
N PHE A 873 21.20 -18.03 -15.43
CA PHE A 873 21.42 -18.34 -14.03
C PHE A 873 20.34 -17.67 -13.18
N LEU A 874 19.68 -18.46 -12.34
CA LEU A 874 18.87 -17.97 -11.22
C LEU A 874 19.72 -18.06 -9.96
N GLU A 875 19.99 -16.91 -9.37
CA GLU A 875 20.90 -16.80 -8.23
C GLU A 875 20.17 -16.22 -7.04
N SER A 876 20.59 -16.64 -5.86
CA SER A 876 20.16 -16.09 -4.58
C SER A 876 21.16 -15.04 -4.09
N SER A 877 20.91 -14.47 -2.91
CA SER A 877 21.90 -13.63 -2.24
C SER A 877 23.09 -14.41 -1.68
N SER A 878 23.17 -15.74 -1.84
CA SER A 878 24.26 -16.56 -1.30
C SER A 878 25.65 -15.99 -1.63
N GLY A 879 26.44 -15.64 -0.62
CA GLY A 879 27.77 -15.04 -0.81
C GLY A 879 27.74 -13.52 -1.03
N CYS A 880 26.59 -12.86 -0.83
CA CYS A 880 26.50 -11.43 -0.60
C CYS A 880 26.83 -11.14 0.87
N ALA A 881 27.61 -10.11 1.13
CA ALA A 881 27.79 -9.63 2.49
C ALA A 881 28.20 -8.16 2.54
N LEU A 882 27.87 -7.53 3.67
CA LEU A 882 28.22 -6.16 3.98
C LEU A 882 29.24 -6.09 5.14
N GLY A 883 30.20 -5.16 5.05
CA GLY A 883 31.17 -4.86 6.12
C GLY A 883 31.64 -3.41 6.13
N SER A 884 32.39 -3.01 7.17
CA SER A 884 33.05 -1.70 7.26
C SER A 884 34.26 -1.57 6.36
N THR A 885 34.79 -2.69 5.87
CA THR A 885 35.87 -2.76 4.90
C THR A 885 35.55 -3.84 3.87
N LEU A 886 36.16 -3.77 2.69
CA LEU A 886 36.06 -4.85 1.71
C LEU A 886 36.56 -6.18 2.28
N ALA A 887 37.62 -6.19 3.09
CA ALA A 887 38.16 -7.41 3.68
C ALA A 887 37.17 -8.08 4.64
N GLU A 888 36.52 -7.29 5.51
CA GLU A 888 35.45 -7.78 6.39
C GLU A 888 34.26 -8.33 5.61
N ALA A 889 33.80 -7.60 4.58
CA ALA A 889 32.70 -8.05 3.75
C ALA A 889 33.02 -9.40 3.07
N VAL A 890 34.23 -9.58 2.54
CA VAL A 890 34.65 -10.84 1.91
C VAL A 890 34.74 -11.98 2.94
N VAL A 891 35.22 -11.73 4.16
CA VAL A 891 35.23 -12.74 5.23
C VAL A 891 33.82 -13.28 5.48
N HIS A 892 32.83 -12.40 5.66
CA HIS A 892 31.45 -12.81 5.89
C HIS A 892 30.82 -13.50 4.68
N ALA A 893 31.08 -13.00 3.46
CA ALA A 893 30.63 -13.64 2.24
C ALA A 893 31.17 -15.08 2.10
N LEU A 894 32.44 -15.31 2.44
CA LEU A 894 33.05 -16.64 2.39
C LEU A 894 32.52 -17.59 3.46
N PHE A 895 32.22 -17.10 4.68
CA PHE A 895 31.51 -17.89 5.69
C PHE A 895 30.14 -18.33 5.19
N GLU A 896 29.38 -17.43 4.57
CA GLU A 896 28.07 -17.80 4.01
C GLU A 896 28.21 -18.81 2.85
N VAL A 897 29.17 -18.62 1.94
CA VAL A 897 29.43 -19.60 0.87
C VAL A 897 29.75 -20.98 1.45
N ALA A 898 30.58 -21.04 2.50
CA ALA A 898 30.90 -22.29 3.18
C ALA A 898 29.68 -22.93 3.85
N GLU A 899 28.81 -22.13 4.46
CA GLU A 899 27.56 -22.60 5.07
C GLU A 899 26.64 -23.29 4.07
N ARG A 900 26.35 -22.58 2.96
CA ARG A 900 25.44 -23.03 1.91
C ARG A 900 25.95 -24.28 1.24
N ASP A 901 27.24 -24.29 0.90
CA ASP A 901 27.89 -25.42 0.26
C ASP A 901 27.97 -26.66 1.18
N ALA A 902 28.39 -26.49 2.43
CA ALA A 902 28.49 -27.59 3.40
C ALA A 902 27.10 -28.20 3.70
N PHE A 903 26.09 -27.35 3.85
CA PHE A 903 24.71 -27.79 4.01
C PHE A 903 24.23 -28.59 2.79
N LEU A 904 24.41 -28.07 1.56
CA LEU A 904 23.94 -28.75 0.34
C LEU A 904 24.67 -30.07 0.08
N LEU A 905 25.98 -30.12 0.32
CA LEU A 905 26.75 -31.36 0.25
C LEU A 905 26.22 -32.40 1.25
N ALA A 906 26.00 -31.99 2.50
CA ALA A 906 25.45 -32.87 3.52
C ALA A 906 24.02 -33.33 3.18
N TRP A 907 23.17 -32.41 2.71
CA TRP A 907 21.80 -32.69 2.27
C TRP A 907 21.78 -33.75 1.18
N HIS A 908 22.46 -33.52 0.06
CA HIS A 908 22.43 -34.44 -1.08
C HIS A 908 23.13 -35.76 -0.79
N ARG A 909 24.13 -35.75 0.10
CA ARG A 909 24.77 -36.98 0.58
C ARG A 909 23.83 -37.80 1.46
N GLY A 910 23.01 -37.16 2.31
CA GLY A 910 22.02 -37.82 3.15
C GLY A 910 22.62 -38.85 4.13
N ASP A 911 23.84 -38.61 4.61
CA ASP A 911 24.51 -39.46 5.60
C ASP A 911 24.33 -38.90 7.01
N PRO A 912 24.25 -39.76 8.05
CA PRO A 912 24.25 -39.33 9.43
C PRO A 912 25.45 -38.45 9.79
N LEU A 913 25.18 -37.26 10.32
CA LEU A 913 26.19 -36.28 10.74
C LEU A 913 26.49 -36.40 12.25
N PRO A 914 27.70 -36.05 12.71
CA PRO A 914 27.96 -35.89 14.14
C PRO A 914 27.06 -34.82 14.76
N GLU A 915 26.50 -35.12 15.93
CA GLU A 915 25.59 -34.23 16.64
C GLU A 915 26.25 -33.65 17.89
N VAL A 916 26.06 -32.35 18.11
CA VAL A 916 26.50 -31.64 19.31
C VAL A 916 25.28 -31.45 20.22
N PRO A 917 25.21 -32.10 21.40
CA PRO A 917 24.11 -31.90 22.33
C PRO A 917 23.98 -30.42 22.75
N ALA A 918 22.76 -29.90 22.86
CA ALA A 918 22.51 -28.50 23.24
C ALA A 918 23.26 -28.06 24.53
N ARG A 919 23.34 -28.96 25.52
CA ARG A 919 24.07 -28.75 26.78
C ARG A 919 25.57 -28.45 26.61
N GLU A 920 26.19 -28.88 25.51
CA GLU A 920 27.60 -28.62 25.20
C GLU A 920 27.84 -27.19 24.70
N LEU A 921 26.78 -26.50 24.24
CA LEU A 921 26.87 -25.11 23.77
C LEU A 921 26.94 -24.11 24.95
N ALA A 922 26.39 -24.48 26.12
CA ALA A 922 26.41 -23.71 27.36
C ALA A 922 26.01 -22.23 27.19
N ASP A 923 24.95 -21.98 26.40
CA ASP A 923 24.46 -20.64 26.08
C ASP A 923 22.99 -20.45 26.52
N PRO A 924 22.70 -19.49 27.42
CA PRO A 924 21.34 -19.31 27.95
C PRO A 924 20.31 -18.93 26.89
N VAL A 925 20.72 -18.28 25.79
CA VAL A 925 19.80 -17.92 24.70
C VAL A 925 19.45 -19.16 23.89
N VAL A 926 20.43 -20.03 23.61
CA VAL A 926 20.20 -21.34 23.01
C VAL A 926 19.25 -22.17 23.87
N ASP A 927 19.50 -22.29 25.17
CA ASP A 927 18.64 -23.05 26.08
C ASP A 927 17.18 -22.57 26.05
N ALA A 928 16.97 -21.24 26.06
CA ALA A 928 15.64 -20.65 26.02
C ALA A 928 14.92 -20.89 24.68
N LEU A 929 15.64 -20.79 23.55
CA LEU A 929 15.07 -21.03 22.22
C LEU A 929 14.79 -22.51 21.97
N VAL A 930 15.66 -23.42 22.44
CA VAL A 930 15.42 -24.87 22.40
C VAL A 930 14.14 -25.20 23.19
N ALA A 931 14.02 -24.72 24.43
CA ALA A 931 12.83 -24.96 25.24
C ALA A 931 11.55 -24.44 24.58
N LEU A 932 11.64 -23.31 23.88
CA LEU A 932 10.51 -22.76 23.12
C LEU A 932 10.11 -23.65 21.94
N VAL A 933 11.07 -24.09 21.12
CA VAL A 933 10.80 -24.99 19.98
C VAL A 933 10.25 -26.33 20.50
N GLU A 934 10.84 -26.87 21.57
CA GLU A 934 10.38 -28.10 22.21
C GLU A 934 8.97 -28.01 22.79
N SER A 935 8.56 -26.82 23.27
CA SER A 935 7.19 -26.59 23.73
C SER A 935 6.15 -26.68 22.60
N ARG A 936 6.59 -26.58 21.34
CA ARG A 936 5.77 -26.76 20.14
C ARG A 936 5.76 -28.20 19.62
N GLY A 937 6.37 -29.15 20.34
CA GLY A 937 6.37 -30.56 19.95
C GLY A 937 7.54 -31.00 19.06
N LEU A 938 8.52 -30.12 18.83
CA LEU A 938 9.67 -30.36 17.94
C LEU A 938 10.96 -30.59 18.75
N ASP A 939 11.71 -31.64 18.46
CA ASP A 939 13.05 -31.87 19.02
C ASP A 939 14.11 -31.16 18.17
N VAL A 940 15.06 -30.48 18.84
CA VAL A 940 16.10 -29.68 18.18
C VAL A 940 17.44 -30.44 18.16
N HIS A 941 18.02 -30.55 16.96
CA HIS A 941 19.30 -31.20 16.69
C HIS A 941 20.32 -30.20 16.14
N PHE A 942 21.55 -30.23 16.68
CA PHE A 942 22.67 -29.43 16.18
C PHE A 942 23.70 -30.33 15.52
N LEU A 943 23.78 -30.31 14.19
CA LEU A 943 24.61 -31.19 13.39
C LEU A 943 25.87 -30.48 12.92
N ARG A 944 27.03 -31.13 13.05
CA ARG A 944 28.29 -30.65 12.49
C ARG A 944 28.26 -30.84 10.97
N ALA A 945 27.96 -29.78 10.24
CA ALA A 945 27.89 -29.80 8.78
C ALA A 945 29.24 -29.53 8.09
N THR A 946 30.25 -29.00 8.80
CA THR A 946 31.59 -28.72 8.25
C THR A 946 32.17 -29.89 7.44
N GLN A 947 32.53 -29.63 6.19
CA GLN A 947 33.11 -30.58 5.24
C GLN A 947 34.64 -30.37 5.11
N ASP A 948 35.16 -30.38 3.88
CA ASP A 948 36.55 -30.16 3.49
C ASP A 948 36.99 -28.70 3.55
N VAL A 949 36.08 -27.75 3.30
CA VAL A 949 36.29 -26.34 3.69
C VAL A 949 36.18 -26.26 5.22
N ASP A 950 37.33 -26.25 5.90
CA ASP A 950 37.44 -26.36 7.36
C ASP A 950 37.06 -25.07 8.10
N LEU A 951 35.81 -24.63 7.92
CA LEU A 951 35.16 -23.53 8.63
C LEU A 951 33.97 -24.05 9.45
N PRO A 952 33.67 -23.51 10.65
CA PRO A 952 32.54 -23.98 11.45
C PRO A 952 31.21 -23.73 10.76
N VAL A 953 30.47 -24.80 10.51
CA VAL A 953 29.10 -24.79 10.00
C VAL A 953 28.27 -25.73 10.86
N VAL A 954 27.20 -25.20 11.44
CA VAL A 954 26.23 -25.92 12.26
C VAL A 954 24.91 -25.94 11.52
N TRP A 955 24.41 -27.12 11.19
CA TRP A 955 23.06 -27.30 10.67
C TRP A 955 22.13 -27.54 11.86
N VAL A 956 21.10 -26.70 12.00
CA VAL A 956 20.06 -26.82 13.02
C VAL A 956 18.80 -27.41 12.40
N LEU A 957 18.33 -28.52 12.94
CA LEU A 957 17.16 -29.24 12.46
C LEU A 957 16.18 -29.44 13.63
N ALA A 958 14.94 -28.97 13.46
CA ALA A 958 13.84 -29.24 14.36
C ALA A 958 12.91 -30.29 13.75
N VAL A 959 12.56 -31.33 14.49
CA VAL A 959 11.78 -32.49 13.99
C VAL A 959 10.62 -32.80 14.92
N SER A 960 9.44 -33.06 14.36
CA SER A 960 8.25 -33.42 15.12
C SER A 960 8.42 -34.75 15.85
N ARG A 961 8.15 -34.76 17.17
CA ARG A 961 8.29 -35.95 18.03
C ARG A 961 7.36 -37.09 17.66
N ASP A 962 6.16 -36.76 17.23
CA ASP A 962 5.12 -37.71 16.84
C ASP A 962 4.96 -37.82 15.32
N GLY A 963 5.81 -37.10 14.57
CA GLY A 963 5.79 -37.08 13.11
C GLY A 963 4.61 -36.33 12.51
N THR A 964 3.91 -35.50 13.31
CA THR A 964 2.78 -34.68 12.86
C THR A 964 3.23 -33.40 12.17
N PHE A 965 2.33 -32.80 11.40
CA PHE A 965 2.54 -31.50 10.76
C PHE A 965 2.54 -30.35 11.78
N PRO A 966 3.44 -29.34 11.64
CA PRO A 966 4.58 -29.31 10.72
C PRO A 966 5.67 -30.29 11.17
N ALA A 967 6.12 -31.12 10.24
CA ALA A 967 6.99 -32.25 10.53
C ALA A 967 8.44 -31.86 10.79
N SER A 968 8.94 -30.80 10.14
CA SER A 968 10.28 -30.30 10.39
C SER A 968 10.45 -28.84 10.01
N PHE A 969 11.46 -28.20 10.62
CA PHE A 969 12.00 -26.90 10.22
C PHE A 969 13.51 -26.93 10.30
N THR A 970 14.19 -26.14 9.48
CA THR A 970 15.64 -26.15 9.47
C THR A 970 16.25 -24.84 9.03
N SER A 971 17.49 -24.60 9.47
CA SER A 971 18.39 -23.55 9.00
C SER A 971 19.84 -24.00 9.30
N ALA A 972 20.83 -23.23 8.86
CA ALA A 972 22.22 -23.42 9.26
C ALA A 972 22.81 -22.08 9.71
N GLY A 973 23.95 -22.16 10.39
CA GLY A 973 24.74 -20.99 10.72
C GLY A 973 26.23 -21.29 10.60
N SER A 974 26.99 -20.24 10.29
CA SER A 974 28.44 -20.26 10.17
C SER A 974 29.07 -19.06 10.87
N GLY A 975 30.34 -19.20 11.25
CA GLY A 975 31.10 -18.15 11.89
C GLY A 975 32.32 -18.70 12.62
N ALA A 976 33.17 -17.80 13.11
CA ALA A 976 34.37 -18.21 13.85
C ALA A 976 34.04 -18.90 15.19
N ASP A 977 33.02 -18.41 15.90
CA ASP A 977 32.50 -19.02 17.11
C ASP A 977 31.38 -20.03 16.77
N PRO A 978 31.59 -21.34 16.98
CA PRO A 978 30.57 -22.35 16.69
C PRO A 978 29.30 -22.20 17.54
N VAL A 979 29.39 -21.63 18.76
CA VAL A 979 28.21 -21.38 19.59
C VAL A 979 27.35 -20.27 18.98
N SER A 980 27.97 -19.18 18.52
CA SER A 980 27.29 -18.14 17.76
C SER A 980 26.67 -18.66 16.46
N ALA A 981 27.37 -19.54 15.74
CA ALA A 981 26.85 -20.20 14.53
C ALA A 981 25.57 -21.00 14.83
N ALA A 982 25.61 -21.86 15.86
CA ALA A 982 24.45 -22.62 16.33
C ALA A 982 23.28 -21.70 16.75
N ARG A 983 23.59 -20.62 17.48
CA ARG A 983 22.58 -19.63 17.92
C ARG A 983 21.93 -18.89 16.75
N SER A 984 22.66 -18.63 15.66
CA SER A 984 22.10 -17.99 14.46
C SER A 984 21.12 -18.92 13.74
N GLY A 985 21.52 -20.16 13.44
CA GLY A 985 20.60 -21.13 12.81
C GLY A 985 19.37 -21.43 13.67
N LEU A 986 19.54 -21.54 15.00
CA LEU A 986 18.42 -21.77 15.91
C LEU A 986 17.43 -20.61 15.96
N ARG A 987 17.88 -19.35 15.81
CA ARG A 987 16.95 -18.20 15.78
C ARG A 987 15.98 -18.32 14.61
N GLU A 988 16.47 -18.68 13.44
CA GLU A 988 15.62 -18.86 12.26
C GLU A 988 14.67 -20.05 12.42
N VAL A 989 15.16 -21.19 12.92
CA VAL A 989 14.32 -22.35 13.25
C VAL A 989 13.25 -22.00 14.27
N ALA A 990 13.60 -21.28 15.34
CA ALA A 990 12.66 -20.86 16.37
C ALA A 990 11.61 -19.89 15.82
N GLN A 991 11.98 -18.99 14.91
CA GLN A 991 11.04 -18.14 14.20
C GLN A 991 10.04 -18.97 13.38
N LEU A 992 10.53 -19.86 12.52
CA LEU A 992 9.68 -20.73 11.69
C LEU A 992 8.74 -21.62 12.54
N ALA A 993 9.26 -22.18 13.63
CA ALA A 993 8.50 -23.06 14.52
C ALA A 993 7.44 -22.35 15.38
N THR A 994 7.49 -21.02 15.50
CA THR A 994 6.61 -20.27 16.42
C THR A 994 5.66 -19.32 15.74
N MET A 995 5.97 -18.89 14.52
CA MET A 995 5.07 -18.11 13.69
C MET A 995 3.89 -18.97 13.20
N PRO A 996 2.70 -18.37 13.02
CA PRO A 996 1.62 -19.02 12.29
C PRO A 996 2.12 -19.41 10.89
N LEU A 997 1.83 -20.65 10.49
CA LEU A 997 2.11 -21.10 9.13
C LEU A 997 1.04 -20.54 8.22
N ASP A 998 1.48 -19.99 7.10
CA ASP A 998 0.55 -19.64 6.03
C ASP A 998 0.20 -20.84 5.15
N TRP A 999 0.47 -22.07 5.62
CA TRP A 999 0.18 -23.32 4.94
C TRP A 999 -0.25 -24.49 5.85
N ASP A 1000 -0.92 -25.50 5.28
CA ASP A 1000 -1.28 -26.76 5.94
C ASP A 1000 -0.52 -27.97 5.41
N GLU A 1001 -0.86 -29.11 6.01
CA GLU A 1001 -0.36 -30.43 5.69
C GLU A 1001 -0.68 -30.86 4.26
N ASP A 1002 -1.86 -30.52 3.72
CA ASP A 1002 -2.25 -30.93 2.36
C ASP A 1002 -1.43 -30.22 1.29
N ASP A 1003 -1.09 -28.94 1.49
CA ASP A 1003 -0.17 -28.25 0.61
C ASP A 1003 1.25 -28.77 0.67
N ALA A 1004 1.76 -29.01 1.87
CA ALA A 1004 3.07 -29.63 2.07
C ALA A 1004 3.13 -31.01 1.38
N ARG A 1005 2.10 -31.84 1.57
CA ARG A 1005 1.94 -33.14 0.89
C ARG A 1005 1.89 -33.02 -0.61
N ALA A 1006 1.17 -32.03 -1.14
CA ALA A 1006 1.05 -31.81 -2.56
C ALA A 1006 2.40 -31.50 -3.23
N LEU A 1007 3.30 -30.80 -2.51
CA LEU A 1007 4.67 -30.56 -2.96
C LEU A 1007 5.55 -31.82 -2.89
N VAL A 1008 5.36 -32.68 -1.89
CA VAL A 1008 6.08 -33.98 -1.84
C VAL A 1008 5.60 -34.92 -2.94
N ALA A 1009 4.29 -34.97 -3.20
CA ALA A 1009 3.69 -35.79 -4.26
C ALA A 1009 4.15 -35.38 -5.66
N ASP A 1010 4.36 -34.07 -5.88
CA ASP A 1010 4.96 -33.54 -7.10
C ASP A 1010 5.95 -32.40 -6.80
N SER A 1011 7.23 -32.76 -6.62
CA SER A 1011 8.28 -31.79 -6.29
C SER A 1011 8.56 -30.77 -7.39
N TRP A 1012 8.05 -30.95 -8.63
CA TRP A 1012 8.14 -29.91 -9.66
C TRP A 1012 7.28 -28.67 -9.36
N ARG A 1013 6.36 -28.78 -8.39
CA ARG A 1013 5.59 -27.66 -7.86
C ARG A 1013 6.37 -26.78 -6.90
N VAL A 1014 7.52 -27.23 -6.40
CA VAL A 1014 8.44 -26.39 -5.62
C VAL A 1014 9.13 -25.40 -6.56
N ARG A 1015 8.82 -24.11 -6.43
CA ARG A 1015 9.21 -23.06 -7.39
C ARG A 1015 9.95 -21.89 -6.75
N GLU A 1016 9.56 -21.51 -5.54
CA GLU A 1016 10.13 -20.38 -4.79
C GLU A 1016 10.69 -20.85 -3.44
N LEU A 1017 11.35 -19.96 -2.71
CA LEU A 1017 11.99 -20.25 -1.42
C LEU A 1017 10.99 -20.82 -0.39
N GLU A 1018 9.81 -20.23 -0.29
CA GLU A 1018 8.79 -20.65 0.67
C GLU A 1018 8.32 -22.09 0.43
N ASP A 1019 8.30 -22.54 -0.83
CA ASP A 1019 7.90 -23.90 -1.18
C ASP A 1019 8.89 -24.94 -0.65
N HIS A 1020 10.17 -24.60 -0.48
CA HIS A 1020 11.17 -25.51 0.09
C HIS A 1020 10.89 -25.78 1.57
N VAL A 1021 10.50 -24.73 2.32
CA VAL A 1021 10.10 -24.85 3.72
C VAL A 1021 8.81 -25.67 3.84
N ARG A 1022 7.81 -25.37 3.00
CA ARG A 1022 6.55 -26.11 2.92
C ARG A 1022 6.77 -27.60 2.63
N TRP A 1023 7.58 -27.91 1.62
CA TRP A 1023 7.94 -29.29 1.25
C TRP A 1023 8.52 -30.05 2.46
N SER A 1024 9.42 -29.43 3.22
CA SER A 1024 10.07 -30.07 4.38
C SER A 1024 9.16 -30.27 5.59
N SER A 1025 8.05 -29.51 5.66
CA SER A 1025 7.08 -29.61 6.75
C SER A 1025 6.09 -30.78 6.61
N ALA A 1026 6.09 -31.48 5.47
CA ALA A 1026 5.24 -32.66 5.26
C ALA A 1026 5.74 -33.88 6.05
N PRO A 1027 4.87 -34.63 6.74
CA PRO A 1027 5.24 -35.89 7.40
C PRO A 1027 5.93 -36.89 6.45
N GLU A 1028 5.53 -36.95 5.19
CA GLU A 1028 6.09 -37.84 4.17
C GLU A 1028 7.55 -37.49 3.81
N ALA A 1029 7.97 -36.23 4.00
CA ALA A 1029 9.35 -35.82 3.79
C ALA A 1029 10.28 -36.21 4.96
N LEU A 1030 9.74 -36.65 6.10
CA LEU A 1030 10.54 -36.92 7.31
C LEU A 1030 11.62 -37.96 7.09
N GLU A 1031 11.34 -39.06 6.39
CA GLU A 1031 12.35 -40.09 6.11
C GLU A 1031 13.57 -39.48 5.42
N ARG A 1032 13.33 -38.59 4.47
CA ARG A 1032 14.37 -37.90 3.74
C ARG A 1032 15.08 -36.85 4.58
N VAL A 1033 14.33 -36.02 5.31
CA VAL A 1033 14.87 -34.94 6.15
C VAL A 1033 15.72 -35.49 7.29
N THR A 1034 15.28 -36.57 7.92
CA THR A 1034 15.96 -37.19 9.08
C THR A 1034 17.09 -38.15 8.70
N SER A 1035 17.35 -38.40 7.41
CA SER A 1035 18.45 -39.24 6.93
C SER A 1035 19.84 -38.82 7.45
N VAL A 1036 19.99 -37.55 7.84
CA VAL A 1036 21.22 -36.97 8.39
C VAL A 1036 21.36 -37.12 9.91
N LEU A 1037 20.35 -37.69 10.58
CA LEU A 1037 20.37 -37.98 12.01
C LEU A 1037 20.95 -39.38 12.29
N GLY A 1038 21.27 -39.65 13.56
CA GLY A 1038 21.79 -40.95 14.01
C GLY A 1038 23.31 -41.11 13.96
N GLY A 1039 24.05 -40.01 13.74
CA GLY A 1039 25.51 -39.99 13.87
C GLY A 1039 25.97 -39.98 15.33
N PRO A 1040 27.30 -40.01 15.57
CA PRO A 1040 27.85 -39.99 16.92
C PRO A 1040 27.59 -38.66 17.61
N GLN A 1041 27.20 -38.72 18.89
CA GLN A 1041 27.20 -37.55 19.77
C GLN A 1041 28.65 -37.17 20.10
N VAL A 1042 29.01 -35.91 19.89
CA VAL A 1042 30.37 -35.39 20.12
C VAL A 1042 30.31 -34.11 20.95
N SER A 1043 31.36 -33.84 21.72
CA SER A 1043 31.49 -32.55 22.41
C SER A 1043 31.75 -31.41 21.42
N LEU A 1044 31.50 -30.17 21.83
CA LEU A 1044 31.75 -28.98 21.00
C LEU A 1044 33.23 -28.91 20.55
N ALA A 1045 34.16 -29.26 21.44
CA ALA A 1045 35.59 -29.25 21.16
C ALA A 1045 36.03 -30.35 20.18
N GLU A 1046 35.36 -31.51 20.18
CA GLU A 1046 35.60 -32.57 19.19
C GLU A 1046 35.01 -32.21 17.82
N ALA A 1047 33.84 -31.56 17.80
CA ALA A 1047 33.20 -31.12 16.56
C ALA A 1047 33.98 -29.99 15.86
N PHE A 1048 34.51 -29.04 16.64
CA PHE A 1048 35.20 -27.85 16.14
C PHE A 1048 36.56 -27.64 16.84
N PRO A 1049 37.55 -28.52 16.59
CA PRO A 1049 38.82 -28.49 17.31
C PRO A 1049 39.58 -27.17 17.08
N GLY A 1050 39.89 -26.48 18.19
CA GLY A 1050 40.68 -25.25 18.20
C GLY A 1050 39.92 -23.97 17.83
N TRP A 1051 38.61 -24.04 17.52
CA TRP A 1051 37.79 -22.85 17.26
C TRP A 1051 37.30 -22.20 18.57
N PRO A 1052 37.12 -20.86 18.63
CA PRO A 1052 37.42 -19.87 17.59
C PRO A 1052 38.91 -19.48 17.49
N ALA A 1053 39.78 -20.00 18.36
CA ALA A 1053 41.17 -19.55 18.49
C ALA A 1053 42.00 -19.70 17.19
N ARG A 1054 41.66 -20.67 16.33
CA ARG A 1054 42.29 -20.87 15.02
C ARG A 1054 42.20 -19.68 14.07
N LEU A 1055 41.14 -18.87 14.17
CA LEU A 1055 40.97 -17.70 13.30
C LEU A 1055 41.60 -16.44 13.87
N ARG A 1056 42.00 -16.42 15.15
CA ARG A 1056 42.56 -15.22 15.78
C ARG A 1056 43.93 -14.90 15.14
N PRO A 1057 44.03 -13.82 14.34
CA PRO A 1057 45.26 -13.51 13.65
C PRO A 1057 46.32 -13.04 14.67
N HIS A 1058 47.55 -13.51 14.51
CA HIS A 1058 48.66 -13.22 15.44
C HIS A 1058 49.01 -11.73 15.54
N ASP A 1059 48.71 -10.96 14.50
CA ASP A 1059 48.92 -9.52 14.36
C ASP A 1059 47.63 -8.70 14.61
N GLY A 1060 46.49 -9.35 14.85
CA GLY A 1060 45.20 -8.69 15.02
C GLY A 1060 44.59 -8.11 13.74
N SER A 1061 45.05 -8.51 12.55
CA SER A 1061 44.64 -7.92 11.25
C SER A 1061 43.43 -8.62 10.61
N ILE A 1062 42.46 -7.85 10.12
CA ILE A 1062 41.34 -8.38 9.32
C ILE A 1062 41.80 -8.97 7.98
N ARG A 1063 42.88 -8.46 7.38
CA ARG A 1063 43.47 -9.06 6.17
C ARG A 1063 44.09 -10.41 6.45
N THR A 1064 44.74 -10.57 7.60
CA THR A 1064 45.26 -11.87 8.04
C THR A 1064 44.11 -12.85 8.30
N THR A 1065 43.01 -12.40 8.92
CA THR A 1065 41.77 -13.19 9.01
C THR A 1065 41.28 -13.64 7.63
N LEU A 1066 41.14 -12.71 6.68
CA LEU A 1066 40.73 -13.02 5.31
C LEU A 1066 41.66 -14.05 4.65
N GLY A 1067 42.98 -13.93 4.84
CA GLY A 1067 43.95 -14.89 4.33
C GLY A 1067 43.76 -16.30 4.91
N LEU A 1068 43.41 -16.42 6.19
CA LEU A 1068 43.11 -17.71 6.83
C LEU A 1068 41.81 -18.34 6.28
N VAL A 1069 40.75 -17.53 6.12
CA VAL A 1069 39.47 -18.00 5.55
C VAL A 1069 39.64 -18.43 4.09
N ALA A 1070 40.27 -17.60 3.25
CA ALA A 1070 40.56 -17.94 1.87
C ALA A 1070 41.50 -19.15 1.74
N GLY A 1071 42.44 -19.30 2.68
CA GLY A 1071 43.31 -20.47 2.79
C GLY A 1071 42.52 -21.78 2.96
N ALA A 1072 41.47 -21.78 3.78
CA ALA A 1072 40.61 -22.96 3.95
C ALA A 1072 39.91 -23.39 2.65
N PHE A 1073 39.50 -22.44 1.81
CA PHE A 1073 38.99 -22.74 0.46
C PHE A 1073 40.08 -23.28 -0.46
N ALA A 1074 41.27 -22.66 -0.46
CA ALA A 1074 42.38 -23.11 -1.27
C ALA A 1074 42.84 -24.54 -0.91
N ASP A 1075 42.89 -24.87 0.38
CA ASP A 1075 43.24 -26.20 0.88
C ASP A 1075 42.21 -27.28 0.45
N ALA A 1076 40.94 -26.88 0.29
CA ALA A 1076 39.87 -27.72 -0.29
C ALA A 1076 39.88 -27.77 -1.83
N GLY A 1077 40.85 -27.14 -2.49
CA GLY A 1077 40.96 -27.09 -3.96
C GLY A 1077 40.09 -26.03 -4.63
N LEU A 1078 39.54 -25.07 -3.87
CA LEU A 1078 38.65 -24.00 -4.31
C LEU A 1078 39.35 -22.63 -4.28
N GLY A 1079 40.60 -22.58 -4.75
CA GLY A 1079 41.45 -21.40 -4.66
C GLY A 1079 41.10 -20.24 -5.61
N GLU A 1080 40.23 -20.45 -6.60
CA GLU A 1080 39.70 -19.37 -7.45
C GLU A 1080 38.49 -18.73 -6.76
N VAL A 1081 38.75 -17.66 -6.01
CA VAL A 1081 37.72 -16.91 -5.28
C VAL A 1081 37.56 -15.56 -5.96
N VAL A 1082 36.48 -15.38 -6.72
CA VAL A 1082 36.21 -14.13 -7.45
C VAL A 1082 35.33 -13.22 -6.61
N VAL A 1083 35.85 -12.07 -6.22
CA VAL A 1083 35.12 -11.06 -5.46
C VAL A 1083 34.60 -9.98 -6.42
N VAL A 1084 33.28 -9.84 -6.49
CA VAL A 1084 32.61 -8.74 -7.20
C VAL A 1084 32.29 -7.64 -6.19
N ASP A 1085 32.91 -6.46 -6.34
CA ASP A 1085 32.57 -5.28 -5.55
C ASP A 1085 31.21 -4.73 -6.02
N GLN A 1086 30.19 -4.91 -5.18
CA GLN A 1086 28.83 -4.43 -5.43
C GLN A 1086 28.61 -3.03 -4.84
N SER A 1087 29.61 -2.47 -4.16
CA SER A 1087 29.50 -1.18 -3.47
C SER A 1087 29.17 -0.06 -4.46
N THR A 1088 28.04 0.59 -4.24
CA THR A 1088 27.71 1.86 -4.90
C THR A 1088 28.38 3.02 -4.15
N ARG A 1089 28.39 4.22 -4.73
CA ARG A 1089 28.83 5.43 -4.05
C ARG A 1089 28.09 5.70 -2.74
N GLU A 1090 26.81 5.33 -2.66
CA GLU A 1090 25.99 5.51 -1.47
C GLU A 1090 26.49 4.63 -0.32
N HIS A 1091 26.91 3.40 -0.61
CA HIS A 1091 27.56 2.54 0.38
C HIS A 1091 28.86 3.17 0.88
N ARG A 1092 29.72 3.61 -0.05
CA ARG A 1092 31.02 4.21 0.30
C ARG A 1092 30.88 5.51 1.11
N ASP A 1093 29.86 6.31 0.84
CA ASP A 1093 29.54 7.52 1.64
C ASP A 1093 29.17 7.22 3.08
N GLN A 1094 28.64 6.02 3.31
CA GLN A 1094 28.31 5.50 4.63
C GLN A 1094 29.43 4.60 5.18
N GLU A 1095 30.62 4.58 4.56
CA GLU A 1095 31.75 3.69 4.86
C GLU A 1095 31.32 2.21 4.94
N LEU A 1096 30.39 1.83 4.05
CA LEU A 1096 29.90 0.47 3.87
C LEU A 1096 30.49 -0.11 2.60
N HIS A 1097 30.81 -1.39 2.65
CA HIS A 1097 31.28 -2.16 1.52
C HIS A 1097 30.41 -3.39 1.36
N VAL A 1098 29.96 -3.65 0.13
CA VAL A 1098 29.13 -4.81 -0.20
C VAL A 1098 29.80 -5.58 -1.32
N VAL A 1099 29.88 -6.89 -1.15
CA VAL A 1099 30.50 -7.79 -2.13
C VAL A 1099 29.57 -8.96 -2.42
N LYS A 1100 29.72 -9.54 -3.62
CA LYS A 1100 29.30 -10.91 -3.92
C LYS A 1100 30.56 -11.72 -4.17
N THR A 1101 30.75 -12.81 -3.43
CA THR A 1101 31.85 -13.75 -3.65
C THR A 1101 31.37 -14.95 -4.45
N VAL A 1102 32.06 -15.25 -5.55
CA VAL A 1102 31.78 -16.39 -6.42
C VAL A 1102 32.96 -17.36 -6.33
N VAL A 1103 32.70 -18.58 -5.88
CA VAL A 1103 33.70 -19.64 -5.72
C VAL A 1103 33.35 -20.80 -6.67
N PRO A 1104 33.87 -20.83 -7.90
CA PRO A 1104 33.52 -21.86 -8.88
C PRO A 1104 33.87 -23.26 -8.34
N GLY A 1105 32.89 -24.17 -8.38
CA GLY A 1105 33.02 -25.51 -7.84
C GLY A 1105 32.28 -25.75 -6.52
N THR A 1106 31.76 -24.72 -5.85
CA THR A 1106 30.79 -24.89 -4.74
C THR A 1106 29.41 -25.25 -5.25
N VAL A 1107 28.59 -25.91 -4.43
CA VAL A 1107 27.19 -26.19 -4.75
C VAL A 1107 26.37 -24.91 -4.56
N PRO A 1108 25.69 -24.37 -5.61
CA PRO A 1108 24.96 -23.12 -5.50
C PRO A 1108 23.60 -23.32 -4.80
N MET A 1109 23.28 -22.43 -3.86
CA MET A 1109 21.96 -22.36 -3.22
C MET A 1109 20.96 -21.63 -4.13
N VAL A 1110 19.98 -22.36 -4.64
CA VAL A 1110 19.00 -21.89 -5.63
C VAL A 1110 17.63 -22.48 -5.35
N PHE A 1111 16.59 -21.69 -5.55
CA PHE A 1111 15.22 -22.07 -5.21
C PHE A 1111 14.41 -22.51 -6.43
N GLY A 1112 13.58 -23.52 -6.20
CA GLY A 1112 12.77 -24.21 -7.20
C GLY A 1112 13.43 -25.47 -7.74
N GLN A 1113 12.63 -26.53 -7.87
CA GLN A 1113 13.07 -27.85 -8.33
C GLN A 1113 13.71 -27.82 -9.73
N ALA A 1114 13.09 -27.07 -10.64
CA ALA A 1114 13.60 -26.89 -12.00
C ALA A 1114 14.92 -26.11 -12.05
N HIS A 1115 15.31 -25.43 -10.97
CA HIS A 1115 16.42 -24.49 -10.97
C HIS A 1115 17.67 -25.00 -10.22
N GLN A 1116 17.63 -26.19 -9.63
CA GLN A 1116 18.78 -26.79 -8.94
C GLN A 1116 19.93 -27.09 -9.92
N ARG A 1117 21.07 -26.38 -9.78
CA ARG A 1117 22.29 -26.58 -10.59
C ARG A 1117 23.22 -27.59 -9.93
N LEU A 1118 22.93 -28.88 -10.12
CA LEU A 1118 23.64 -29.97 -9.43
C LEU A 1118 24.63 -30.74 -10.32
N LEU A 1119 24.61 -30.55 -11.64
CA LEU A 1119 25.46 -31.33 -12.56
C LEU A 1119 26.78 -30.63 -12.87
N GLY A 1120 27.87 -31.39 -13.05
CA GLY A 1120 29.18 -30.85 -13.43
C GLY A 1120 29.92 -30.12 -12.31
N ILE A 1121 29.55 -30.40 -11.05
CA ILE A 1121 30.22 -29.88 -9.85
C ILE A 1121 31.09 -31.01 -9.28
N PRO A 1122 32.43 -31.00 -9.47
CA PRO A 1122 33.28 -32.14 -9.17
C PRO A 1122 33.22 -32.62 -7.71
N ARG A 1123 33.08 -31.71 -6.76
CA ARG A 1123 33.01 -32.08 -5.33
C ARG A 1123 31.68 -32.71 -4.94
N LEU A 1124 30.57 -32.29 -5.56
CA LEU A 1124 29.28 -32.95 -5.38
C LEU A 1124 29.30 -34.33 -6.04
N GLU A 1125 29.85 -34.44 -7.26
CA GLU A 1125 30.06 -35.73 -7.93
C GLU A 1125 30.92 -36.67 -7.08
N ALA A 1126 31.99 -36.16 -6.45
CA ALA A 1126 32.82 -36.92 -5.52
C ALA A 1126 32.07 -37.33 -4.25
N ALA A 1127 31.28 -36.43 -3.66
CA ALA A 1127 30.47 -36.71 -2.46
C ALA A 1127 29.38 -37.78 -2.73
N LEU A 1128 28.90 -37.87 -3.97
CA LEU A 1128 27.90 -38.85 -4.40
C LEU A 1128 28.50 -40.10 -5.07
N ALA A 1129 29.83 -40.17 -5.20
CA ALA A 1129 30.50 -41.27 -5.90
C ALA A 1129 30.19 -42.63 -5.25
N GLY A 1130 29.80 -43.61 -6.08
CA GLY A 1130 29.46 -44.96 -5.63
C GLY A 1130 28.02 -45.15 -5.17
N ARG A 1131 27.18 -44.12 -5.25
CA ARG A 1131 25.73 -44.22 -5.03
C ARG A 1131 24.95 -44.40 -6.33
N ASP A 1132 23.75 -44.97 -6.25
CA ASP A 1132 22.89 -45.19 -7.40
C ASP A 1132 22.28 -43.86 -7.88
N PRO A 1133 22.56 -43.42 -9.12
CA PRO A 1133 21.99 -42.19 -9.69
C PRO A 1133 20.46 -42.20 -9.72
N ALA A 1134 19.82 -43.37 -9.82
CA ALA A 1134 18.36 -43.50 -9.78
C ALA A 1134 17.76 -43.40 -8.37
N ALA A 1135 18.59 -43.59 -7.33
CA ALA A 1135 18.22 -43.43 -5.93
C ALA A 1135 18.42 -42.01 -5.39
N HIS A 1136 18.87 -41.09 -6.26
CA HIS A 1136 19.00 -39.66 -5.95
C HIS A 1136 17.89 -38.89 -6.65
N PRO A 1137 16.67 -38.86 -6.10
CA PRO A 1137 15.77 -37.78 -6.48
C PRO A 1137 16.51 -36.49 -6.15
N HIS A 1138 16.54 -35.55 -7.09
CA HIS A 1138 17.04 -34.20 -6.85
C HIS A 1138 16.06 -33.49 -5.91
N ASP A 1139 15.87 -34.01 -4.69
CA ASP A 1139 14.87 -33.52 -3.76
C ASP A 1139 15.12 -32.02 -3.52
N PRO A 1140 14.07 -31.21 -3.42
CA PRO A 1140 14.19 -29.86 -2.93
C PRO A 1140 14.94 -29.84 -1.59
N HIS A 1141 15.96 -28.98 -1.48
CA HIS A 1141 16.61 -28.79 -0.18
C HIS A 1141 15.68 -28.07 0.80
N PRO A 1142 15.69 -28.35 2.10
CA PRO A 1142 14.77 -27.73 3.05
C PRO A 1142 15.23 -26.35 3.57
N PHE A 1143 16.27 -25.76 2.98
CA PHE A 1143 16.84 -24.47 3.43
C PHE A 1143 15.89 -23.27 3.19
N PRO A 1144 15.68 -22.38 4.19
CA PRO A 1144 14.77 -21.23 4.12
C PRO A 1144 15.39 -19.94 3.53
#